data_AF-A0A932RLU3-F1
#
_entry.id   AF-A0A932RLU3-F1
#
_cell.length_a   1.000
_cell.length_b   1.000
_cell.length_c   1.000
_cell.angle_alpha   90.00
_cell.angle_beta   90.00
_cell.angle_gamma   90.00
#
_symmetry.space_group_name_H-M   'P 1'
#
loop_
_entity.id
_entity.type
_entity.pdbx_description
1 polymer ?
#
loop_
_entity_poly.entity_id
_entity_poly.type
_entity_poly.pdbx_seq_one_letter_code
_entity_poly.pdbx_strand_id
1 'polypeptide(L)'
;MPLRTTIRAPVRDSAIPRPILAGILLCFFLSGAAGLIYQVAWGKALGLVFGNTVYAISTILAVFMGGLALGSAFLGRWSERFPDRVALYGWIELIIAASGALSLLGLAGVRHLYLAAYPLVSGFMPTLVALRFVGAAVVLLLPTFLMGGTLPILVSGLTRSSAELGGRVSRLYWVNTLGAVGGTFAAGFLFLPALGLRLTVALAVALNLLAGAIALLLARAVPPAAPSDDTAEATAVPTSSAAADSPAPIPVFLLASFALVGGTAIAYEVCWTRLLATTLGSSTYAFTLMLGTFLAGIVLGSALFEFWFSRRKEVSLATFAVTQTLTALAALLFLVCFQQFAELVPLILRKTQASFGGIILAQFATSALALLPAALVFGFNFPVVTVLIAGRPESSGHYAAAVGRAYAANTLGAILGATLAGFWLVPVVGAFRLVALLATLNFLLAAYLHARRAPAAIVKSVVNVVMVAAVIFVAFSGAFYDRALATFGAMLYYDRYSEKLTIPEIAATTDALFLADGLNATISVARTEDYIALRTNGKVDASNKDRITQLLVGHLGAIFHPAPRRVLVVGFGSGMTISALAGHPEIESITCVEIEPAVIRAADYLHPLNRNVLRDPRVHIVLDDARNFLLTTREQYDIIVSEPSNPWIAGVAALYTDEFYHEARSRLRPGGLFVQWVQAYSLYPEDFRMVLATFLPHFPQVTLWRGESPDYILVGQRDPGPFTLDRLREKWSHPALRADFDVMGLRRPEGIVGFHRLDDADLRKLAAGSIRNTDDRNRLEYRAPRGLLVKGLEDQNRDAIWKQRSAPLSSILRLDDPTVALEAAAETFVNLDDEDADFFIGYLENAAESAQLALLRGRWHLNGSRLDEAKQALTTALRLDLKSLDAADGLATVARRQGQYDTAELLCRQILARDPKYLPALRCMMRINRARENWDVAAEWQAGLLKLDPAPDADEFSRLGEVLMQGGKNDLAERAFFAALEKEPYSYAAHRNLGEIYLKKKLWDKAEPHFAFVVHFHPDADPGTYVGLAEVFRATGRPQSAVETLRKGLRIFPDSAEIQRLAPVTK
;
A
#
# COMPACT_ATOMS: atom_id res chain seq x y z
N MET A 1 -83.41 2.77 -6.67
CA MET A 1 -83.88 1.99 -5.51
C MET A 1 -83.54 0.51 -5.71
N PRO A 2 -83.29 -0.26 -4.64
CA PRO A 2 -82.10 -1.10 -4.53
C PRO A 2 -82.41 -2.60 -4.45
N LEU A 3 -81.41 -3.45 -4.69
CA LEU A 3 -81.30 -4.75 -4.04
C LEU A 3 -79.88 -4.92 -3.50
N ARG A 4 -79.77 -4.67 -2.19
CA ARG A 4 -78.69 -5.16 -1.32
C ARG A 4 -78.75 -6.69 -1.31
N THR A 5 -77.59 -7.33 -1.46
CA THR A 5 -77.25 -8.58 -0.77
C THR A 5 -75.78 -8.53 -0.34
N THR A 6 -75.58 -7.99 0.86
CA THR A 6 -74.60 -8.44 1.87
C THR A 6 -74.76 -9.97 2.08
N ILE A 7 -73.80 -10.87 2.34
CA ILE A 7 -72.51 -10.87 3.05
C ILE A 7 -71.72 -12.10 2.55
N ARG A 8 -70.41 -11.99 2.29
CA ARG A 8 -69.42 -13.01 2.70
C ARG A 8 -68.23 -12.30 3.33
N ALA A 9 -67.70 -12.94 4.36
CA ALA A 9 -66.89 -12.43 5.46
C ALA A 9 -65.71 -11.52 5.07
N PRO A 10 -65.22 -10.66 5.99
CA PRO A 10 -63.90 -10.09 5.84
C PRO A 10 -62.91 -11.25 5.83
N VAL A 11 -62.25 -11.49 4.70
CA VAL A 11 -60.96 -12.20 4.72
C VAL A 11 -60.09 -11.34 5.62
N ARG A 12 -59.91 -11.78 6.88
CA ARG A 12 -58.88 -11.22 7.74
C ARG A 12 -57.59 -11.41 6.97
N ASP A 13 -57.05 -10.32 6.43
CA ASP A 13 -55.66 -10.24 6.00
C ASP A 13 -54.82 -10.90 7.08
N SER A 14 -54.31 -12.09 6.82
CA SER A 14 -53.44 -12.83 7.75
C SER A 14 -52.04 -12.23 7.70
N ALA A 15 -51.96 -10.91 7.93
CA ALA A 15 -50.72 -10.18 8.05
C ALA A 15 -49.95 -10.76 9.24
N ILE A 16 -48.70 -11.15 9.00
CA ILE A 16 -47.80 -11.66 10.04
C ILE A 16 -47.73 -10.61 11.16
N PRO A 17 -47.98 -11.00 12.43
CA PRO A 17 -47.93 -10.07 13.55
C PRO A 17 -46.61 -9.30 13.58
N ARG A 18 -46.69 -7.98 13.78
CA ARG A 18 -45.53 -7.08 13.85
C ARG A 18 -44.40 -7.60 14.77
N PRO A 19 -44.65 -8.11 15.99
CA PRO A 19 -43.56 -8.62 16.84
C PRO A 19 -42.87 -9.85 16.27
N ILE A 20 -43.61 -10.74 15.58
CA ILE A 20 -43.04 -11.94 14.94
C ILE A 20 -42.18 -11.52 13.76
N LEU A 21 -42.67 -10.59 12.92
CA LEU A 21 -41.89 -10.06 11.81
C LEU A 21 -40.61 -9.37 12.31
N ALA A 22 -40.69 -8.56 13.36
CA ALA A 22 -39.52 -7.91 13.96
C ALA A 22 -38.50 -8.94 14.48
N GLY A 23 -38.96 -10.02 15.11
CA GLY A 23 -38.10 -11.12 15.55
C GLY A 23 -37.41 -11.84 14.40
N ILE A 24 -38.09 -12.09 13.28
CA ILE A 24 -37.49 -12.70 12.08
C ILE A 24 -36.47 -11.74 11.44
N LEU A 25 -36.77 -10.44 11.38
CA LEU A 25 -35.83 -9.43 10.90
C LEU A 25 -34.58 -9.33 11.81
N LEU A 26 -34.74 -9.45 13.13
CA LEU A 26 -33.60 -9.54 14.05
C LEU A 26 -32.75 -10.78 13.77
N CYS A 27 -33.37 -11.95 13.55
CA CYS A 27 -32.63 -13.15 13.17
C CYS A 27 -31.82 -12.93 11.89
N PHE A 28 -32.41 -12.26 10.90
CA PHE A 28 -31.75 -12.03 9.61
C PHE A 28 -30.66 -10.95 9.71
N PHE A 29 -30.81 -9.96 10.59
CA PHE A 29 -29.74 -9.03 10.96
C PHE A 29 -28.56 -9.77 11.62
N LEU A 30 -28.82 -10.66 12.58
CA LEU A 30 -27.78 -11.44 13.26
C LEU A 30 -27.07 -12.40 12.31
N SER A 31 -27.80 -13.07 11.42
CA SER A 31 -27.24 -13.92 10.37
C SER A 31 -26.35 -13.13 9.41
N GLY A 32 -26.80 -11.96 8.95
CA GLY A 32 -25.98 -11.06 8.12
C GLY A 32 -24.70 -10.60 8.81
N ALA A 33 -24.77 -10.25 10.11
CA ALA A 33 -23.60 -9.91 10.91
C ALA A 33 -22.62 -11.08 11.01
N ALA A 34 -23.11 -12.28 11.34
CA ALA A 34 -22.30 -13.49 11.42
C ALA A 34 -21.63 -13.84 10.08
N GLY A 35 -22.37 -13.73 8.97
CA GLY A 35 -21.87 -13.99 7.62
C GLY A 35 -20.64 -13.15 7.26
N LEU A 36 -20.67 -11.84 7.55
CA LEU A 36 -19.52 -10.97 7.27
C LEU A 36 -18.39 -11.14 8.28
N ILE A 37 -18.69 -11.46 9.54
CA ILE A 37 -17.64 -11.83 10.51
C ILE A 37 -16.89 -13.08 10.02
N TYR A 38 -17.61 -14.10 9.56
CA TYR A 38 -17.00 -15.28 8.95
C TYR A 38 -16.20 -14.94 7.71
N GLN A 39 -16.74 -14.13 6.79
CA GLN A 39 -16.03 -13.79 5.56
C GLN A 39 -14.67 -13.12 5.86
N VAL A 40 -14.64 -12.15 6.78
CA VAL A 40 -13.39 -11.47 7.18
C VAL A 40 -12.45 -12.44 7.89
N ALA A 41 -12.95 -13.27 8.81
CA ALA A 41 -12.14 -14.23 9.56
C ALA A 41 -11.58 -15.36 8.67
N TRP A 42 -12.42 -16.01 7.88
CA TRP A 42 -12.02 -17.08 6.96
C TRP A 42 -11.08 -16.58 5.86
N GLY A 43 -11.30 -15.37 5.34
CA GLY A 43 -10.38 -14.75 4.38
C GLY A 43 -8.96 -14.65 4.94
N LYS A 44 -8.81 -14.19 6.18
CA LYS A 44 -7.51 -14.17 6.88
C LYS A 44 -6.96 -15.57 7.11
N ALA A 45 -7.78 -16.48 7.62
CA ALA A 45 -7.35 -17.83 7.96
C ALA A 45 -6.84 -18.60 6.72
N LEU A 46 -7.53 -18.47 5.58
CA LEU A 46 -7.14 -19.10 4.32
C LEU A 46 -5.95 -18.40 3.66
N GLY A 47 -5.82 -17.07 3.82
CA GLY A 47 -4.61 -16.34 3.41
C GLY A 47 -3.34 -16.85 4.09
N LEU A 48 -3.43 -17.25 5.37
CA LEU A 48 -2.32 -17.89 6.09
C LEU A 48 -1.94 -19.28 5.56
N VAL A 49 -2.87 -19.98 4.87
CA VAL A 49 -2.65 -21.33 4.34
C VAL A 49 -2.18 -21.31 2.89
N PHE A 50 -2.84 -20.52 2.05
CA PHE A 50 -2.59 -20.48 0.60
C PHE A 50 -1.70 -19.32 0.15
N GLY A 51 -1.35 -18.41 1.06
CA GLY A 51 -0.63 -17.15 0.80
C GLY A 51 -1.57 -15.97 0.54
N ASN A 52 -1.08 -14.75 0.74
CA ASN A 52 -1.84 -13.52 0.50
C ASN A 52 -1.72 -13.03 -0.96
N THR A 53 -1.78 -13.95 -1.91
CA THR A 53 -1.76 -13.62 -3.34
C THR A 53 -3.17 -13.37 -3.86
N VAL A 54 -3.30 -12.55 -4.92
CA VAL A 54 -4.61 -12.39 -5.59
C VAL A 54 -5.17 -13.73 -6.05
N TYR A 55 -4.32 -14.67 -6.51
CA TYR A 55 -4.77 -16.00 -6.93
C TYR A 55 -5.46 -16.75 -5.80
N ALA A 56 -4.88 -16.74 -4.59
CA ALA A 56 -5.49 -17.35 -3.42
C ALA A 56 -6.78 -16.62 -3.02
N ILE A 57 -6.74 -15.30 -2.86
CA ILE A 57 -7.88 -14.48 -2.39
C ILE A 57 -9.08 -14.61 -3.34
N SER A 58 -8.86 -14.50 -4.66
CA SER A 58 -9.94 -14.63 -5.64
C SER A 58 -10.49 -16.05 -5.73
N THR A 59 -9.66 -17.08 -5.52
CA THR A 59 -10.13 -18.48 -5.44
C THR A 59 -11.04 -18.68 -4.23
N ILE A 60 -10.65 -18.17 -3.07
CA ILE A 60 -11.43 -18.21 -1.83
C ILE A 60 -12.78 -17.49 -2.04
N LEU A 61 -12.75 -16.29 -2.62
CA LEU A 61 -13.95 -15.51 -2.92
C LEU A 61 -14.86 -16.22 -3.93
N ALA A 62 -14.30 -16.83 -4.98
CA ALA A 62 -15.05 -17.57 -5.98
C ALA A 62 -15.75 -18.80 -5.38
N VAL A 63 -15.10 -19.53 -4.47
CA VAL A 63 -15.74 -20.62 -3.71
C VAL A 63 -16.85 -20.09 -2.82
N PHE A 64 -16.59 -19.02 -2.08
CA PHE A 64 -17.55 -18.43 -1.16
C PHE A 64 -18.81 -17.94 -1.88
N MET A 65 -18.64 -17.12 -2.91
CA MET A 65 -19.74 -16.61 -3.74
C MET A 65 -20.38 -17.73 -4.57
N GLY A 66 -19.59 -18.69 -5.05
CA GLY A 66 -20.09 -19.85 -5.79
C GLY A 66 -21.05 -20.68 -4.94
N GLY A 67 -20.71 -20.89 -3.67
CA GLY A 67 -21.62 -21.50 -2.70
C GLY A 67 -22.91 -20.69 -2.53
N LEU A 68 -22.84 -19.37 -2.32
CA LEU A 68 -24.04 -18.52 -2.24
C LEU A 68 -24.93 -18.63 -3.50
N ALA A 69 -24.33 -18.63 -4.69
CA ALA A 69 -25.06 -18.75 -5.95
C ALA A 69 -25.73 -20.13 -6.11
N LEU A 70 -25.00 -21.22 -5.84
CA LEU A 70 -25.54 -22.57 -5.90
C LEU A 70 -26.63 -22.79 -4.84
N GLY A 71 -26.40 -22.30 -3.64
CA GLY A 71 -27.33 -22.33 -2.50
C GLY A 71 -28.63 -21.61 -2.80
N SER A 72 -28.55 -20.36 -3.27
CA SER A 72 -29.74 -19.57 -3.61
C SER A 72 -30.58 -20.21 -4.71
N ALA A 73 -29.96 -20.74 -5.76
CA ALA A 73 -30.66 -21.42 -6.84
C ALA A 73 -31.30 -22.74 -6.40
N PHE A 74 -30.56 -23.59 -5.67
CA PHE A 74 -31.01 -24.91 -5.27
C PHE A 74 -31.97 -24.87 -4.08
N LEU A 75 -31.57 -24.26 -2.96
CA LEU A 75 -32.38 -24.20 -1.75
C LEU A 75 -33.61 -23.32 -1.95
N GLY A 76 -33.56 -22.32 -2.82
CA GLY A 76 -34.75 -21.57 -3.25
C GLY A 76 -35.84 -22.51 -3.77
N ARG A 77 -35.52 -23.35 -4.75
CA ARG A 77 -36.48 -24.33 -5.30
C ARG A 77 -36.83 -25.45 -4.31
N TRP A 78 -35.84 -25.96 -3.57
CA TRP A 78 -36.04 -27.07 -2.65
C TRP A 78 -36.93 -26.68 -1.45
N SER A 79 -36.84 -25.44 -0.99
CA SER A 79 -37.62 -24.92 0.14
C SER A 79 -39.13 -24.90 -0.10
N GLU A 80 -39.57 -24.92 -1.36
CA GLU A 80 -41.00 -24.93 -1.71
C GLU A 80 -41.68 -26.24 -1.28
N ARG A 81 -40.91 -27.31 -1.01
CA ARG A 81 -41.40 -28.59 -0.47
C ARG A 81 -41.72 -28.55 1.03
N PHE A 82 -41.29 -27.50 1.74
CA PHE A 82 -41.44 -27.40 3.19
C PHE A 82 -42.54 -26.38 3.54
N PRO A 83 -43.57 -26.79 4.32
CA PRO A 83 -44.64 -25.89 4.73
C PRO A 83 -44.16 -24.77 5.67
N ASP A 84 -43.28 -25.11 6.62
CA ASP A 84 -42.74 -24.18 7.61
C ASP A 84 -41.36 -23.64 7.18
N ARG A 85 -41.40 -22.57 6.38
CA ARG A 85 -40.21 -21.92 5.81
C ARG A 85 -39.38 -21.19 6.87
N VAL A 86 -40.00 -20.74 7.98
CA VAL A 86 -39.29 -20.06 9.06
C VAL A 86 -38.55 -21.07 9.93
N ALA A 87 -39.14 -22.23 10.21
CA ALA A 87 -38.42 -23.33 10.86
C ALA A 87 -37.27 -23.86 9.99
N LEU A 88 -37.47 -23.98 8.67
CA LEU A 88 -36.41 -24.38 7.74
C LEU A 88 -35.22 -23.41 7.79
N TYR A 89 -35.48 -22.10 7.78
CA TYR A 89 -34.46 -21.07 7.98
C TYR A 89 -33.74 -21.26 9.33
N GLY A 90 -34.48 -21.47 10.42
CA GLY A 90 -33.88 -21.68 11.74
C GLY A 90 -32.94 -22.88 11.81
N TRP A 91 -33.31 -24.02 11.19
CA TRP A 91 -32.43 -25.19 11.09
C TRP A 91 -31.19 -24.92 10.24
N ILE A 92 -31.34 -24.22 9.12
CA ILE A 92 -30.21 -23.81 8.27
C ILE A 92 -29.20 -22.97 9.07
N GLU A 93 -29.66 -22.01 9.86
CA GLU A 93 -28.80 -21.19 10.73
C GLU A 93 -28.04 -22.03 11.76
N LEU A 94 -28.67 -23.05 12.36
CA LEU A 94 -27.98 -23.97 13.28
C LEU A 94 -26.91 -24.82 12.57
N ILE A 95 -27.15 -25.24 11.33
CA ILE A 95 -26.16 -25.99 10.54
C ILE A 95 -25.02 -25.08 10.09
N ILE A 96 -25.30 -23.82 9.75
CA ILE A 96 -24.27 -22.80 9.50
C ILE A 96 -23.41 -22.61 10.75
N ALA A 97 -24.01 -22.53 11.94
CA ALA A 97 -23.26 -22.45 13.19
C ALA A 97 -22.37 -23.68 13.42
N ALA A 98 -22.89 -24.89 13.21
CA ALA A 98 -22.13 -26.13 13.38
C ALA A 98 -20.96 -26.23 12.38
N SER A 99 -21.19 -25.93 11.10
CA SER A 99 -20.14 -25.89 10.08
C SER A 99 -19.12 -24.77 10.33
N GLY A 100 -19.57 -23.61 10.82
CA GLY A 100 -18.71 -22.52 11.27
C GLY A 100 -17.80 -22.92 12.43
N ALA A 101 -18.31 -23.65 13.41
CA ALA A 101 -17.52 -24.17 14.54
C ALA A 101 -16.45 -25.17 14.09
N LEU A 102 -16.75 -25.99 13.07
CA LEU A 102 -15.81 -26.96 12.50
C LEU A 102 -14.83 -26.33 11.49
N SER A 103 -15.09 -25.11 11.02
CA SER A 103 -14.35 -24.49 9.91
C SER A 103 -12.84 -24.37 10.17
N LEU A 104 -12.43 -23.94 11.38
CA LEU A 104 -11.01 -23.79 11.72
C LEU A 104 -10.27 -25.14 11.83
N LEU A 105 -10.96 -26.19 12.31
CA LEU A 105 -10.41 -27.54 12.31
C LEU A 105 -10.26 -28.07 10.88
N GLY A 106 -11.28 -27.82 10.03
CA GLY A 106 -11.23 -28.12 8.61
C GLY A 106 -10.05 -27.44 7.92
N LEU A 107 -9.77 -26.17 8.25
CA LEU A 107 -8.62 -25.44 7.73
C LEU A 107 -7.27 -26.07 8.10
N ALA A 108 -7.13 -26.53 9.35
CA ALA A 108 -5.92 -27.23 9.77
C ALA A 108 -5.72 -28.51 8.95
N GLY A 109 -6.79 -29.28 8.71
CA GLY A 109 -6.77 -30.46 7.83
C GLY A 109 -6.42 -30.12 6.39
N VAL A 110 -7.00 -29.05 5.84
CA VAL A 110 -6.70 -28.55 4.49
C VAL A 110 -5.24 -28.12 4.37
N ARG A 111 -4.67 -27.46 5.39
CA ARG A 111 -3.24 -27.12 5.40
C ARG A 111 -2.37 -28.37 5.29
N HIS A 112 -2.66 -29.42 6.07
CA HIS A 112 -1.91 -30.68 5.99
C HIS A 112 -2.01 -31.33 4.60
N LEU A 113 -3.21 -31.39 4.03
CA LEU A 113 -3.42 -31.93 2.69
C LEU A 113 -2.71 -31.09 1.62
N TYR A 114 -2.79 -29.75 1.73
CA TYR A 114 -2.14 -28.82 0.82
C TYR A 114 -0.63 -29.03 0.80
N LEU A 115 0.02 -29.10 1.96
CA LEU A 115 1.46 -29.34 2.07
C LEU A 115 1.88 -30.72 1.54
N ALA A 116 1.05 -31.75 1.75
CA ALA A 116 1.31 -33.08 1.23
C ALA A 116 1.17 -33.14 -0.30
N ALA A 117 0.19 -32.45 -0.88
CA ALA A 117 -0.10 -32.45 -2.31
C ALA A 117 0.77 -31.45 -3.11
N TYR A 118 1.22 -30.35 -2.48
CA TYR A 118 1.95 -29.27 -3.16
C TYR A 118 3.11 -29.76 -4.04
N PRO A 119 4.01 -30.66 -3.59
CA PRO A 119 5.13 -31.13 -4.41
C PRO A 119 4.71 -31.86 -5.70
N LEU A 120 3.50 -32.41 -5.74
CA LEU A 120 2.97 -33.13 -6.90
C LEU A 120 2.34 -32.19 -7.94
N VAL A 121 1.93 -30.98 -7.52
CA VAL A 121 1.10 -30.08 -8.35
C VAL A 121 1.70 -28.69 -8.57
N SER A 122 2.78 -28.33 -7.87
CA SER A 122 3.37 -26.98 -7.90
C SER A 122 4.05 -26.63 -9.23
N GLY A 123 4.48 -27.64 -10.01
CA GLY A 123 5.11 -27.42 -11.31
C GLY A 123 4.16 -26.86 -12.40
N PHE A 124 2.84 -26.82 -12.13
CA PHE A 124 1.86 -26.32 -13.09
C PHE A 124 0.79 -25.47 -12.37
N MET A 125 0.72 -24.17 -12.69
CA MET A 125 -0.15 -23.21 -11.99
C MET A 125 -1.64 -23.60 -11.97
N PRO A 126 -2.24 -24.10 -13.06
CA PRO A 126 -3.65 -24.52 -13.03
C PRO A 126 -3.94 -25.62 -11.99
N THR A 127 -3.03 -26.58 -11.78
CA THR A 127 -3.22 -27.63 -10.77
C THR A 127 -3.04 -27.11 -9.35
N LEU A 128 -2.17 -26.12 -9.12
CA LEU A 128 -2.05 -25.46 -7.82
C LEU A 128 -3.30 -24.63 -7.49
N VAL A 129 -3.84 -23.89 -8.45
CA VAL A 129 -5.12 -23.16 -8.30
C VAL A 129 -6.26 -24.14 -8.02
N ALA A 130 -6.31 -25.28 -8.72
CA ALA A 130 -7.29 -26.32 -8.46
C ALA A 130 -7.17 -26.90 -7.04
N LEU A 131 -5.95 -27.16 -6.55
CA LEU A 131 -5.74 -27.62 -5.18
C LEU A 131 -6.23 -26.60 -4.15
N ARG A 132 -5.92 -25.31 -4.34
CA ARG A 132 -6.41 -24.21 -3.48
C ARG A 132 -7.94 -24.12 -3.52
N PHE A 133 -8.54 -24.25 -4.69
CA PHE A 133 -10.00 -24.26 -4.87
C PHE A 133 -10.65 -25.41 -4.11
N VAL A 134 -10.14 -26.63 -4.27
CA VAL A 134 -10.65 -27.81 -3.56
C VAL A 134 -10.50 -27.63 -2.05
N GLY A 135 -9.33 -27.19 -1.58
CA GLY A 135 -9.09 -26.94 -0.16
C GLY A 135 -10.03 -25.89 0.42
N ALA A 136 -10.23 -24.76 -0.27
CA ALA A 136 -11.21 -23.75 0.12
C ALA A 136 -12.64 -24.31 0.10
N ALA A 137 -13.02 -25.07 -0.93
CA ALA A 137 -14.36 -25.64 -1.09
C ALA A 137 -14.72 -26.63 0.03
N VAL A 138 -13.77 -27.46 0.47
CA VAL A 138 -13.98 -28.40 1.59
C VAL A 138 -14.47 -27.69 2.85
N VAL A 139 -13.98 -26.47 3.11
CA VAL A 139 -14.31 -25.74 4.34
C VAL A 139 -15.48 -24.77 4.12
N LEU A 140 -15.48 -24.05 2.99
CA LEU A 140 -16.39 -22.94 2.78
C LEU A 140 -17.67 -23.30 2.03
N LEU A 141 -17.68 -24.33 1.20
CA LEU A 141 -18.80 -24.56 0.28
C LEU A 141 -20.09 -24.89 1.02
N LEU A 142 -20.03 -25.73 2.07
CA LEU A 142 -21.22 -26.09 2.85
C LEU A 142 -21.85 -24.88 3.56
N PRO A 143 -21.15 -24.10 4.41
CA PRO A 143 -21.77 -22.96 5.07
C PRO A 143 -22.25 -21.90 4.06
N THR A 144 -21.51 -21.64 2.99
CA THR A 144 -21.90 -20.61 2.01
C THR A 144 -23.06 -21.05 1.12
N PHE A 145 -23.13 -22.33 0.78
CA PHE A 145 -24.31 -22.93 0.14
C PHE A 145 -25.56 -22.75 0.99
N LEU A 146 -25.46 -23.00 2.29
CA LEU A 146 -26.56 -22.79 3.23
C LEU A 146 -26.95 -21.31 3.36
N MET A 147 -25.96 -20.41 3.50
CA MET A 147 -26.16 -18.95 3.55
C MET A 147 -26.90 -18.44 2.30
N GLY A 148 -26.60 -18.98 1.11
CA GLY A 148 -27.25 -18.59 -0.14
C GLY A 148 -28.75 -18.85 -0.17
N GLY A 149 -29.22 -19.88 0.54
CA GLY A 149 -30.64 -20.25 0.61
C GLY A 149 -31.48 -19.36 1.53
N THR A 150 -30.86 -18.65 2.47
CA THR A 150 -31.57 -17.93 3.55
C THR A 150 -32.56 -16.87 3.04
N LEU A 151 -32.14 -16.01 2.10
CA LEU A 151 -32.99 -14.96 1.53
C LEU A 151 -34.18 -15.52 0.73
N PRO A 152 -34.01 -16.42 -0.26
CA PRO A 152 -35.14 -17.04 -0.97
C PRO A 152 -36.16 -17.71 -0.05
N ILE A 153 -35.69 -18.42 0.98
CA ILE A 153 -36.53 -19.13 1.95
C ILE A 153 -37.40 -18.15 2.73
N LEU A 154 -36.79 -17.10 3.29
CA LEU A 154 -37.53 -16.10 4.09
C LEU A 154 -38.46 -15.25 3.23
N VAL A 155 -38.05 -14.85 2.02
CA VAL A 155 -38.95 -14.12 1.11
C VAL A 155 -40.22 -14.93 0.87
N SER A 156 -40.07 -16.21 0.55
CA SER A 156 -41.18 -17.12 0.32
C SER A 156 -42.00 -17.38 1.58
N GLY A 157 -41.38 -17.45 2.76
CA GLY A 157 -42.08 -17.61 4.05
C GLY A 157 -42.91 -16.40 4.47
N LEU A 158 -42.49 -15.19 4.09
CA LEU A 158 -43.08 -13.94 4.55
C LEU A 158 -43.96 -13.22 3.51
N THR A 159 -43.86 -13.60 2.23
CA THR A 159 -44.63 -12.98 1.15
C THR A 159 -45.92 -13.76 0.93
N ARG A 160 -47.06 -13.09 1.04
CA ARG A 160 -48.39 -13.69 0.81
C ARG A 160 -49.01 -13.30 -0.53
N SER A 161 -48.61 -12.17 -1.11
CA SER A 161 -49.11 -11.68 -2.39
C SER A 161 -47.99 -11.04 -3.22
N SER A 162 -48.21 -10.95 -4.53
CA SER A 162 -47.31 -10.26 -5.47
C SER A 162 -47.12 -8.77 -5.12
N ALA A 163 -48.14 -8.14 -4.53
CA ALA A 163 -48.09 -6.75 -4.07
C ALA A 163 -47.14 -6.53 -2.88
N GLU A 164 -46.96 -7.54 -2.02
CA GLU A 164 -46.03 -7.49 -0.89
C GLU A 164 -44.58 -7.83 -1.30
N LEU A 165 -44.38 -8.56 -2.40
CA LEU A 165 -43.09 -9.11 -2.80
C LEU A 165 -41.97 -8.07 -2.81
N GLY A 166 -42.19 -6.90 -3.43
CA GLY A 166 -41.16 -5.86 -3.52
C GLY A 166 -40.77 -5.27 -2.16
N GLY A 167 -41.75 -5.03 -1.28
CA GLY A 167 -41.48 -4.54 0.07
C GLY A 167 -40.77 -5.58 0.93
N ARG A 168 -41.18 -6.86 0.85
CA ARG A 168 -40.60 -7.97 1.63
C ARG A 168 -39.18 -8.30 1.19
N VAL A 169 -38.94 -8.46 -0.12
CA VAL A 169 -37.61 -8.72 -0.69
C VAL A 169 -36.64 -7.62 -0.29
N SER A 170 -37.04 -6.35 -0.47
CA SER A 170 -36.19 -5.22 -0.12
C SER A 170 -35.91 -5.17 1.37
N ARG A 171 -36.94 -5.30 2.22
CA ARG A 171 -36.77 -5.22 3.68
C ARG A 171 -35.83 -6.27 4.23
N LEU A 172 -36.00 -7.52 3.78
CA LEU A 172 -35.09 -8.60 4.15
C LEU A 172 -33.66 -8.28 3.70
N TYR A 173 -33.48 -7.87 2.45
CA TYR A 173 -32.16 -7.60 1.89
C TYR A 173 -31.42 -6.49 2.64
N TRP A 174 -32.05 -5.33 2.90
CA TRP A 174 -31.37 -4.25 3.61
C TRP A 174 -31.15 -4.53 5.09
N VAL A 175 -32.03 -5.27 5.78
CA VAL A 175 -31.83 -5.63 7.20
C VAL A 175 -30.66 -6.60 7.36
N ASN A 176 -30.56 -7.63 6.51
CA ASN A 176 -29.42 -8.54 6.51
C ASN A 176 -28.12 -7.82 6.15
N THR A 177 -28.17 -6.95 5.14
CA THR A 177 -27.00 -6.15 4.74
C THR A 177 -26.60 -5.14 5.82
N LEU A 178 -27.54 -4.61 6.60
CA LEU A 178 -27.24 -3.76 7.76
C LEU A 178 -26.55 -4.56 8.87
N GLY A 179 -27.00 -5.80 9.09
CA GLY A 179 -26.29 -6.76 9.94
C GLY A 179 -24.86 -6.98 9.47
N ALA A 180 -24.67 -7.22 8.17
CA ALA A 180 -23.39 -7.38 7.51
C ALA A 180 -22.45 -6.16 7.67
N VAL A 181 -22.97 -4.93 7.56
CA VAL A 181 -22.24 -3.69 7.84
C VAL A 181 -21.76 -3.69 9.30
N GLY A 182 -22.65 -3.99 10.25
CA GLY A 182 -22.32 -4.10 11.67
C GLY A 182 -21.26 -5.18 11.95
N GLY A 183 -21.40 -6.35 11.34
CA GLY A 183 -20.46 -7.46 11.43
C GLY A 183 -19.09 -7.12 10.85
N THR A 184 -19.03 -6.41 9.72
CA THR A 184 -17.78 -5.95 9.09
C THR A 184 -17.02 -5.01 10.01
N PHE A 185 -17.68 -3.97 10.54
CA PHE A 185 -17.04 -3.04 11.47
C PHE A 185 -16.68 -3.71 12.79
N ALA A 186 -17.55 -4.55 13.34
CA ALA A 186 -17.26 -5.27 14.57
C ALA A 186 -16.06 -6.22 14.39
N ALA A 187 -15.97 -6.97 13.30
CA ALA A 187 -14.83 -7.84 13.01
C ALA A 187 -13.53 -7.05 12.86
N GLY A 188 -13.51 -6.02 12.01
CA GLY A 188 -12.30 -5.26 11.66
C GLY A 188 -11.81 -4.32 12.77
N PHE A 189 -12.71 -3.69 13.53
CA PHE A 189 -12.34 -2.70 14.56
C PHE A 189 -12.34 -3.22 15.99
N LEU A 190 -13.11 -4.28 16.30
CA LEU A 190 -13.31 -4.74 17.67
C LEU A 190 -12.86 -6.19 17.88
N PHE A 191 -13.42 -7.16 17.17
CA PHE A 191 -13.24 -8.58 17.46
C PHE A 191 -11.85 -9.09 17.09
N LEU A 192 -11.38 -8.87 15.87
CA LEU A 192 -10.04 -9.34 15.48
C LEU A 192 -8.93 -8.63 16.27
N PRO A 193 -8.94 -7.30 16.47
CA PRO A 193 -7.93 -6.63 17.27
C PRO A 193 -7.91 -7.05 18.75
N ALA A 194 -9.08 -7.28 19.36
CA ALA A 194 -9.19 -7.55 20.79
C ALA A 194 -9.11 -9.04 21.14
N LEU A 195 -9.76 -9.90 20.35
CA LEU A 195 -10.03 -11.31 20.69
C LEU A 195 -9.17 -12.29 19.87
N GLY A 196 -8.78 -11.91 18.66
CA GLY A 196 -8.11 -12.79 17.69
C GLY A 196 -9.09 -13.60 16.83
N LEU A 197 -8.53 -14.40 15.93
CA LEU A 197 -9.25 -15.13 14.88
C LEU A 197 -10.23 -16.17 15.45
N ARG A 198 -9.78 -17.04 16.35
CA ARG A 198 -10.58 -18.16 16.90
C ARG A 198 -11.83 -17.67 17.62
N LEU A 199 -11.68 -16.69 18.51
CA LEU A 199 -12.81 -16.14 19.26
C LEU A 199 -13.75 -15.32 18.36
N THR A 200 -13.23 -14.67 17.32
CA THR A 200 -14.06 -13.98 16.32
C THR A 200 -14.96 -14.96 15.58
N VAL A 201 -14.44 -16.12 15.16
CA VAL A 201 -15.25 -17.19 14.56
C VAL A 201 -16.27 -17.74 15.56
N ALA A 202 -15.88 -17.95 16.82
CA ALA A 202 -16.80 -18.42 17.86
C ALA A 202 -17.97 -17.44 18.12
N LEU A 203 -17.72 -16.12 18.02
CA LEU A 203 -18.79 -15.11 18.13
C LEU A 203 -19.76 -15.19 16.95
N ALA A 204 -19.28 -15.38 15.72
CA ALA A 204 -20.16 -15.61 14.56
C ALA A 204 -21.02 -16.86 14.75
N VAL A 205 -20.44 -17.96 15.25
CA VAL A 205 -21.17 -19.19 15.61
C VAL A 205 -22.27 -18.89 16.62
N ALA A 206 -21.96 -18.14 17.69
CA ALA A 206 -22.94 -17.77 18.70
C ALA A 206 -24.10 -16.93 18.12
N LEU A 207 -23.81 -16.01 17.19
CA LEU A 207 -24.83 -15.20 16.51
C LEU A 207 -25.77 -16.07 15.64
N ASN A 208 -25.25 -17.03 14.89
CA ASN A 208 -26.09 -17.97 14.12
C ASN A 208 -26.89 -18.91 15.03
N LEU A 209 -26.31 -19.41 16.12
CA LEU A 209 -27.05 -20.22 17.11
C LEU A 209 -28.24 -19.43 17.69
N LEU A 210 -28.01 -18.15 18.03
CA LEU A 210 -29.05 -17.26 18.53
C LEU A 210 -30.13 -17.01 17.46
N ALA A 211 -29.74 -16.70 16.23
CA ALA A 211 -30.67 -16.49 15.11
C ALA A 211 -31.51 -17.75 14.82
N GLY A 212 -30.88 -18.93 14.79
CA GLY A 212 -31.56 -20.20 14.58
C GLY A 212 -32.54 -20.54 15.70
N ALA A 213 -32.13 -20.38 16.95
CA ALA A 213 -32.99 -20.63 18.12
C ALA A 213 -34.21 -19.70 18.14
N ILE A 214 -34.02 -18.40 17.93
CA ILE A 214 -35.14 -17.43 17.88
C ILE A 214 -36.07 -17.75 16.71
N ALA A 215 -35.54 -18.07 15.53
CA ALA A 215 -36.36 -18.43 14.37
C ALA A 215 -37.22 -19.67 14.62
N LEU A 216 -36.67 -20.72 15.24
CA LEU A 216 -37.41 -21.94 15.59
C LEU A 216 -38.50 -21.69 16.64
N LEU A 217 -38.25 -20.80 17.62
CA LEU A 217 -39.24 -20.38 18.60
C LEU A 217 -40.39 -19.60 17.93
N LEU A 218 -40.07 -18.71 16.99
CA LEU A 218 -41.05 -17.90 16.27
C LEU A 218 -41.83 -18.67 15.20
N ALA A 219 -41.24 -19.72 14.62
CA ALA A 219 -41.86 -20.52 13.56
C ALA A 219 -43.25 -21.04 13.94
N ARG A 220 -43.41 -21.47 15.20
CA ARG A 220 -44.69 -21.96 15.76
C ARG A 220 -45.80 -20.91 15.76
N ALA A 221 -45.45 -19.64 15.72
CA ALA A 221 -46.39 -18.51 15.75
C ALA A 221 -46.65 -17.91 14.36
N VAL A 222 -45.96 -18.38 13.31
CA VAL A 222 -46.17 -17.96 11.93
C VAL A 222 -47.27 -18.84 11.32
N PRO A 223 -48.38 -18.26 10.82
CA PRO A 223 -49.42 -19.06 10.16
C PRO A 223 -48.84 -19.82 8.95
N PRO A 224 -49.24 -21.07 8.69
CA PRO A 224 -48.88 -21.77 7.48
C PRO A 224 -49.26 -20.93 6.25
N ALA A 225 -48.44 -20.97 5.19
CA ALA A 225 -48.86 -20.41 3.92
C ALA A 225 -50.10 -21.17 3.44
N ALA A 226 -51.24 -20.48 3.33
CA ALA A 226 -52.41 -21.05 2.67
C ALA A 226 -52.01 -21.38 1.22
N PRO A 227 -52.46 -22.52 0.65
CA PRO A 227 -52.42 -22.72 -0.79
C PRO A 227 -53.06 -21.50 -1.46
N SER A 228 -52.42 -20.96 -2.47
CA SER A 228 -52.96 -19.82 -3.22
C SER A 228 -54.27 -20.23 -3.88
N ASP A 229 -55.40 -19.88 -3.26
CA ASP A 229 -56.75 -19.95 -3.83
C ASP A 229 -56.97 -18.85 -4.90
N ASP A 230 -55.94 -18.45 -5.64
CA ASP A 230 -56.10 -17.60 -6.83
C ASP A 230 -56.80 -18.35 -7.98
N THR A 231 -57.13 -19.64 -7.79
CA THR A 231 -58.03 -20.39 -8.67
C THR A 231 -59.52 -20.05 -8.47
N ALA A 232 -59.89 -19.27 -7.44
CA ALA A 232 -61.31 -19.03 -7.11
C ALA A 232 -61.94 -17.77 -7.75
N GLU A 233 -61.19 -16.91 -8.44
CA GLU A 233 -61.76 -15.80 -9.26
C GLU A 233 -61.59 -16.01 -10.78
N ALA A 234 -61.00 -17.12 -11.21
CA ALA A 234 -60.91 -17.50 -12.62
C ALA A 234 -62.09 -18.41 -13.05
N THR A 235 -63.33 -17.91 -12.95
CA THR A 235 -64.49 -18.58 -13.57
C THR A 235 -65.24 -17.62 -14.49
N ALA A 236 -64.79 -17.57 -15.76
CA ALA A 236 -65.66 -17.41 -16.93
C ALA A 236 -64.97 -17.82 -18.27
N VAL A 237 -64.82 -19.15 -18.47
CA VAL A 237 -65.05 -19.94 -19.73
C VAL A 237 -64.08 -19.77 -20.96
N PRO A 238 -63.81 -20.81 -21.81
CA PRO A 238 -63.63 -22.26 -21.60
C PRO A 238 -62.31 -22.85 -22.16
N THR A 239 -62.07 -24.10 -21.76
CA THR A 239 -61.09 -25.12 -22.17
C THR A 239 -60.71 -25.25 -23.65
N SER A 240 -59.41 -25.43 -23.91
CA SER A 240 -58.89 -26.44 -24.85
C SER A 240 -57.48 -26.92 -24.44
N SER A 241 -57.38 -28.24 -24.30
CA SER A 241 -56.20 -29.13 -24.27
C SER A 241 -55.21 -29.02 -23.10
N ALA A 242 -55.18 -30.13 -22.35
CA ALA A 242 -54.19 -30.48 -21.36
C ALA A 242 -52.74 -30.48 -21.91
N ALA A 243 -51.86 -29.79 -21.20
CA ALA A 243 -50.44 -30.10 -21.07
C ALA A 243 -50.04 -29.76 -19.63
N ALA A 244 -49.47 -30.76 -18.95
CA ALA A 244 -49.06 -30.68 -17.55
C ALA A 244 -47.90 -29.69 -17.32
N ASP A 245 -48.00 -28.98 -16.20
CA ASP A 245 -46.94 -28.40 -15.35
C ASP A 245 -45.56 -28.18 -15.96
N SER A 246 -45.32 -26.98 -16.50
CA SER A 246 -44.01 -26.34 -16.46
C SER A 246 -44.19 -24.82 -16.46
N PRO A 247 -43.69 -24.08 -15.46
CA PRO A 247 -43.72 -22.62 -15.49
C PRO A 247 -42.94 -22.12 -16.70
N ALA A 248 -43.48 -21.13 -17.42
CA ALA A 248 -42.82 -20.54 -18.58
C ALA A 248 -41.40 -20.05 -18.21
N PRO A 249 -40.41 -20.17 -19.14
CA PRO A 249 -39.02 -19.85 -18.82
C PRO A 249 -38.83 -18.35 -18.57
N ILE A 250 -38.23 -18.02 -17.41
CA ILE A 250 -37.75 -16.66 -17.11
C ILE A 250 -36.90 -16.18 -18.30
N PRO A 251 -37.13 -14.97 -18.84
CA PRO A 251 -36.37 -14.52 -19.98
C PRO A 251 -34.89 -14.43 -19.64
N VAL A 252 -34.10 -15.29 -20.30
CA VAL A 252 -32.64 -15.43 -20.15
C VAL A 252 -31.94 -14.07 -20.21
N PHE A 253 -32.46 -13.16 -21.03
CA PHE A 253 -31.99 -11.79 -21.13
C PHE A 253 -31.94 -11.04 -19.77
N LEU A 254 -32.95 -11.17 -18.92
CA LEU A 254 -32.97 -10.47 -17.62
C LEU A 254 -31.96 -11.06 -16.64
N LEU A 255 -31.83 -12.39 -16.64
CA LEU A 255 -30.82 -13.08 -15.82
C LEU A 255 -29.40 -12.69 -16.29
N ALA A 256 -29.15 -12.69 -17.60
CA ALA A 256 -27.87 -12.28 -18.18
C ALA A 256 -27.56 -10.80 -17.90
N SER A 257 -28.56 -9.92 -18.00
CA SER A 257 -28.40 -8.50 -17.65
C SER A 257 -28.09 -8.33 -16.17
N PHE A 258 -28.74 -9.11 -15.29
CA PHE A 258 -28.48 -9.04 -13.85
C PHE A 258 -27.10 -9.59 -13.48
N ALA A 259 -26.66 -10.66 -14.16
CA ALA A 259 -25.29 -11.15 -14.05
C ALA A 259 -24.28 -10.08 -14.50
N LEU A 260 -24.51 -9.40 -15.62
CA LEU A 260 -23.65 -8.30 -16.04
C LEU A 260 -23.56 -7.20 -14.97
N VAL A 261 -24.67 -6.82 -14.35
CA VAL A 261 -24.68 -5.82 -13.26
C VAL A 261 -23.92 -6.30 -12.03
N GLY A 262 -24.12 -7.56 -11.61
CA GLY A 262 -23.33 -8.14 -10.52
C GLY A 262 -21.83 -8.13 -10.83
N GLY A 263 -21.48 -8.43 -12.08
CA GLY A 263 -20.11 -8.37 -12.57
C GLY A 263 -19.52 -6.97 -12.56
N THR A 264 -20.25 -5.96 -13.05
CA THR A 264 -19.75 -4.58 -13.00
C THR A 264 -19.66 -4.06 -11.57
N ALA A 265 -20.61 -4.40 -10.69
CA ALA A 265 -20.59 -3.97 -9.29
C ALA A 265 -19.30 -4.38 -8.55
N ILE A 266 -18.92 -5.66 -8.61
CA ILE A 266 -17.69 -6.12 -7.96
C ILE A 266 -16.43 -5.67 -8.71
N ALA A 267 -16.47 -5.59 -10.05
CA ALA A 267 -15.34 -5.05 -10.80
C ALA A 267 -15.06 -3.58 -10.44
N TYR A 268 -16.10 -2.76 -10.19
CA TYR A 268 -15.93 -1.40 -9.66
C TYR A 268 -15.31 -1.41 -8.26
N GLU A 269 -15.77 -2.28 -7.36
CA GLU A 269 -15.20 -2.41 -6.01
C GLU A 269 -13.70 -2.73 -6.06
N VAL A 270 -13.29 -3.65 -6.95
CA VAL A 270 -11.87 -3.97 -7.19
C VAL A 270 -11.11 -2.74 -7.71
N CYS A 271 -11.64 -2.01 -8.68
CA CYS A 271 -10.95 -0.83 -9.22
C CYS A 271 -10.87 0.32 -8.20
N TRP A 272 -11.93 0.58 -7.45
CA TRP A 272 -11.95 1.66 -6.48
C TRP A 272 -11.05 1.38 -5.29
N THR A 273 -11.01 0.15 -4.79
CA THR A 273 -10.06 -0.23 -3.73
C THR A 273 -8.61 -0.03 -4.19
N ARG A 274 -8.30 -0.31 -5.46
CA ARG A 274 -6.97 -0.02 -6.06
C ARG A 274 -6.65 1.47 -6.09
N LEU A 275 -7.54 2.26 -6.68
CA LEU A 275 -7.34 3.69 -6.89
C LEU A 275 -7.33 4.48 -5.58
N LEU A 276 -8.11 4.05 -4.58
CA LEU A 276 -8.17 4.72 -3.28
C LEU A 276 -7.07 4.25 -2.33
N ALA A 277 -6.49 3.05 -2.50
CA ALA A 277 -5.40 2.57 -1.65
C ALA A 277 -4.13 3.44 -1.75
N THR A 278 -3.88 4.06 -2.91
CA THR A 278 -2.77 5.02 -3.08
C THR A 278 -2.99 6.29 -2.27
N THR A 279 -4.23 6.76 -2.20
CA THR A 279 -4.61 8.00 -1.51
C THR A 279 -4.84 7.81 -0.01
N LEU A 280 -5.54 6.74 0.39
CA LEU A 280 -6.04 6.49 1.75
C LEU A 280 -5.15 5.56 2.58
N GLY A 281 -4.09 5.01 1.98
CA GLY A 281 -3.23 3.99 2.57
C GLY A 281 -3.78 2.56 2.46
N SER A 282 -2.90 1.59 2.69
CA SER A 282 -3.17 0.15 2.50
C SER A 282 -3.36 -0.62 3.82
N SER A 283 -3.92 0.01 4.86
CA SER A 283 -4.14 -0.64 6.17
C SER A 283 -5.45 -1.43 6.22
N THR A 284 -5.53 -2.40 7.13
CA THR A 284 -6.76 -3.21 7.36
C THR A 284 -7.97 -2.36 7.75
N TYR A 285 -7.75 -1.21 8.39
CA TYR A 285 -8.82 -0.24 8.69
C TYR A 285 -9.36 0.44 7.42
N ALA A 286 -8.49 0.85 6.49
CA ALA A 286 -8.91 1.45 5.22
C ALA A 286 -9.79 0.48 4.41
N PHE A 287 -9.36 -0.79 4.31
CA PHE A 287 -10.15 -1.83 3.64
C PHE A 287 -11.51 -2.07 4.32
N THR A 288 -11.54 -2.13 5.66
CA THR A 288 -12.79 -2.31 6.42
C THR A 288 -13.75 -1.13 6.21
N LEU A 289 -13.23 0.10 6.16
CA LEU A 289 -14.04 1.30 5.92
C LEU A 289 -14.59 1.32 4.49
N MET A 290 -13.79 1.00 3.48
CA MET A 290 -14.26 0.95 2.08
C MET A 290 -15.37 -0.08 1.90
N LEU A 291 -15.17 -1.32 2.39
CA LEU A 291 -16.17 -2.38 2.33
C LEU A 291 -17.44 -2.01 3.11
N GLY A 292 -17.30 -1.55 4.35
CA GLY A 292 -18.43 -1.15 5.19
C GLY A 292 -19.24 0.01 4.59
N THR A 293 -18.56 0.96 3.94
CA THR A 293 -19.19 2.10 3.25
C THR A 293 -19.95 1.65 2.00
N PHE A 294 -19.37 0.75 1.21
CA PHE A 294 -20.03 0.17 0.04
C PHE A 294 -21.29 -0.60 0.45
N LEU A 295 -21.19 -1.46 1.47
CA LEU A 295 -22.35 -2.18 2.02
C LEU A 295 -23.40 -1.24 2.62
N ALA A 296 -23.00 -0.17 3.30
CA ALA A 296 -23.93 0.84 3.81
C ALA A 296 -24.68 1.55 2.67
N GLY A 297 -24.02 1.82 1.54
CA GLY A 297 -24.68 2.30 0.33
C GLY A 297 -25.75 1.33 -0.17
N ILE A 298 -25.44 0.02 -0.22
CA ILE A 298 -26.41 -1.01 -0.59
C ILE A 298 -27.63 -1.01 0.35
N VAL A 299 -27.42 -0.87 1.66
CA VAL A 299 -28.50 -0.74 2.66
C VAL A 299 -29.39 0.46 2.35
N LEU A 300 -28.78 1.65 2.20
CA LEU A 300 -29.52 2.89 1.93
C LEU A 300 -30.29 2.81 0.61
N GLY A 301 -29.68 2.23 -0.43
CA GLY A 301 -30.30 2.03 -1.73
C GLY A 301 -31.53 1.12 -1.69
N SER A 302 -31.42 -0.01 -0.99
CA SER A 302 -32.52 -0.96 -0.86
C SER A 302 -33.62 -0.40 0.05
N ALA A 303 -33.28 0.29 1.15
CA ALA A 303 -34.26 1.00 1.97
C ALA A 303 -35.01 2.09 1.16
N LEU A 304 -34.29 2.83 0.30
CA LEU A 304 -34.89 3.80 -0.62
C LEU A 304 -35.83 3.12 -1.63
N PHE A 305 -35.47 1.95 -2.16
CA PHE A 305 -36.37 1.17 -3.02
C PHE A 305 -37.65 0.78 -2.28
N GLU A 306 -37.55 0.30 -1.03
CA GLU A 306 -38.73 -0.06 -0.24
C GLU A 306 -39.69 1.13 -0.09
N PHE A 307 -39.15 2.29 0.28
CA PHE A 307 -39.92 3.52 0.40
C PHE A 307 -40.55 3.93 -0.94
N TRP A 308 -39.78 3.92 -2.03
CA TRP A 308 -40.26 4.27 -3.37
C TRP A 308 -41.34 3.31 -3.87
N PHE A 309 -41.14 2.00 -3.69
CA PHE A 309 -42.05 0.94 -4.11
C PHE A 309 -43.36 1.00 -3.33
N SER A 310 -43.34 1.35 -2.04
CA SER A 310 -44.56 1.52 -1.24
C SER A 310 -45.54 2.56 -1.82
N ARG A 311 -45.02 3.55 -2.56
CA ARG A 311 -45.81 4.61 -3.22
C ARG A 311 -46.23 4.28 -4.65
N ARG A 312 -45.32 3.69 -5.44
CA ARG A 312 -45.53 3.45 -6.88
C ARG A 312 -46.13 2.08 -7.18
N LYS A 313 -45.88 1.07 -6.34
CA LYS A 313 -46.30 -0.34 -6.45
C LYS A 313 -45.94 -1.08 -7.75
N GLU A 314 -45.33 -0.41 -8.72
CA GLU A 314 -44.95 -0.99 -10.00
C GLU A 314 -43.45 -0.79 -10.29
N VAL A 315 -42.82 -1.84 -10.82
CA VAL A 315 -41.44 -1.82 -11.34
C VAL A 315 -41.48 -2.14 -12.83
N SER A 316 -40.69 -1.44 -13.64
CA SER A 316 -40.64 -1.67 -15.09
C SER A 316 -39.20 -1.79 -15.60
N LEU A 317 -39.03 -2.27 -16.84
CA LEU A 317 -37.73 -2.27 -17.53
C LEU A 317 -37.12 -0.85 -17.63
N ALA A 318 -37.92 0.22 -17.62
CA ALA A 318 -37.35 1.57 -17.59
C ALA A 318 -36.79 1.94 -16.22
N THR A 319 -37.36 1.41 -15.13
CA THR A 319 -36.78 1.56 -13.78
C THR A 319 -35.40 0.94 -13.76
N PHE A 320 -35.26 -0.26 -14.35
CA PHE A 320 -33.96 -0.92 -14.51
C PHE A 320 -33.01 -0.16 -15.44
N ALA A 321 -33.47 0.36 -16.58
CA ALA A 321 -32.64 1.18 -17.46
C ALA A 321 -32.11 2.46 -16.76
N VAL A 322 -32.95 3.11 -15.95
CA VAL A 322 -32.57 4.30 -15.18
C VAL A 322 -31.52 3.97 -14.12
N THR A 323 -31.63 2.83 -13.42
CA THR A 323 -30.57 2.44 -12.47
C THR A 323 -29.24 2.23 -13.19
N GLN A 324 -29.23 1.67 -14.40
CA GLN A 324 -28.01 1.50 -15.19
C GLN A 324 -27.38 2.84 -15.60
N THR A 325 -28.20 3.81 -16.05
CA THR A 325 -27.73 5.18 -16.31
C THR A 325 -27.16 5.84 -15.06
N LEU A 326 -27.82 5.71 -13.91
CA LEU A 326 -27.36 6.31 -12.65
C LEU A 326 -26.06 5.68 -12.14
N THR A 327 -25.89 4.36 -12.26
CA THR A 327 -24.63 3.67 -11.95
C THR A 327 -23.49 4.22 -12.82
N ALA A 328 -23.72 4.33 -14.13
CA ALA A 328 -22.70 4.83 -15.06
C ALA A 328 -22.36 6.31 -14.82
N LEU A 329 -23.35 7.14 -14.47
CA LEU A 329 -23.14 8.53 -14.08
C LEU A 329 -22.36 8.66 -12.76
N ALA A 330 -22.65 7.81 -11.77
CA ALA A 330 -21.90 7.78 -10.52
C ALA A 330 -20.43 7.38 -10.75
N ALA A 331 -20.19 6.39 -11.61
CA ALA A 331 -18.83 6.01 -12.01
C ALA A 331 -18.11 7.12 -12.81
N LEU A 332 -18.80 7.80 -13.72
CA LEU A 332 -18.25 8.97 -14.43
C LEU A 332 -17.93 10.11 -13.45
N LEU A 333 -18.80 10.38 -12.48
CA LEU A 333 -18.56 11.38 -11.45
C LEU A 333 -17.33 11.02 -10.61
N PHE A 334 -17.16 9.75 -10.23
CA PHE A 334 -15.95 9.28 -9.57
C PHE A 334 -14.69 9.60 -10.39
N LEU A 335 -14.70 9.30 -11.69
CA LEU A 335 -13.55 9.56 -12.57
C LEU A 335 -13.23 11.05 -12.68
N VAL A 336 -14.26 11.90 -12.81
CA VAL A 336 -14.10 13.35 -12.89
C VAL A 336 -13.60 13.94 -11.57
N CYS A 337 -14.03 13.39 -10.44
CA CYS A 337 -13.68 13.86 -9.10
C CYS A 337 -12.45 13.17 -8.47
N PHE A 338 -11.77 12.29 -9.22
CA PHE A 338 -10.74 11.41 -8.67
C PHE A 338 -9.61 12.19 -7.99
N GLN A 339 -9.15 13.28 -8.60
CA GLN A 339 -8.07 14.11 -8.06
C GLN A 339 -8.48 14.84 -6.77
N GLN A 340 -9.73 15.32 -6.71
CA GLN A 340 -10.26 16.06 -5.56
C GLN A 340 -10.40 15.16 -4.32
N PHE A 341 -10.60 13.85 -4.49
CA PHE A 341 -10.57 12.90 -3.38
C PHE A 341 -9.21 12.86 -2.68
N ALA A 342 -8.11 13.03 -3.43
CA ALA A 342 -6.77 13.09 -2.86
C ALA A 342 -6.51 14.38 -2.06
N GLU A 343 -7.12 15.50 -2.46
CA GLU A 343 -7.00 16.79 -1.77
C GLU A 343 -7.81 16.86 -0.47
N LEU A 344 -8.88 16.06 -0.35
CA LEU A 344 -9.72 16.04 0.85
C LEU A 344 -8.97 15.46 2.07
N VAL A 345 -8.09 14.48 1.85
CA VAL A 345 -7.35 13.78 2.91
C VAL A 345 -6.48 14.75 3.73
N PRO A 346 -5.53 15.50 3.15
CA PRO A 346 -4.68 16.42 3.92
C PRO A 346 -5.50 17.51 4.62
N LEU A 347 -6.62 17.97 4.04
CA LEU A 347 -7.50 18.95 4.67
C LEU A 347 -8.03 18.43 6.01
N ILE A 348 -8.50 17.18 6.05
CA ILE A 348 -9.01 16.55 7.27
C ILE A 348 -7.86 16.28 8.25
N LEU A 349 -6.73 15.76 7.77
CA LEU A 349 -5.57 15.46 8.62
C LEU A 349 -5.01 16.71 9.31
N ARG A 350 -4.86 17.82 8.58
CA ARG A 350 -4.41 19.11 9.16
C ARG A 350 -5.35 19.60 10.25
N LYS A 351 -6.67 19.56 10.01
CA LYS A 351 -7.69 19.99 10.99
C LYS A 351 -7.77 19.09 12.23
N THR A 352 -7.44 17.82 12.09
CA THR A 352 -7.52 16.81 13.15
C THR A 352 -6.15 16.51 13.79
N GLN A 353 -5.14 17.33 13.46
CA GLN A 353 -3.75 17.19 13.92
C GLN A 353 -3.18 15.80 13.66
N ALA A 354 -3.59 15.17 12.54
CA ALA A 354 -3.20 13.82 12.14
C ALA A 354 -3.36 12.74 13.21
N SER A 355 -4.32 12.92 14.12
CA SER A 355 -4.70 11.89 15.08
C SER A 355 -5.20 10.63 14.37
N PHE A 356 -5.13 9.48 15.05
CA PHE A 356 -5.70 8.24 14.51
C PHE A 356 -7.20 8.37 14.19
N GLY A 357 -7.96 9.12 15.01
CA GLY A 357 -9.36 9.44 14.69
C GLY A 357 -9.50 10.28 13.42
N GLY A 358 -8.59 11.23 13.20
CA GLY A 358 -8.48 12.00 11.96
C GLY A 358 -8.19 11.16 10.73
N ILE A 359 -7.30 10.17 10.85
CA ILE A 359 -7.02 9.16 9.82
C ILE A 359 -8.30 8.41 9.44
N ILE A 360 -9.00 7.84 10.44
CA ILE A 360 -10.24 7.09 10.22
C ILE A 360 -11.32 7.98 9.59
N LEU A 361 -11.44 9.23 10.03
CA LEU A 361 -12.39 10.20 9.47
C LEU A 361 -12.06 10.53 8.01
N ALA A 362 -10.80 10.76 7.67
CA ALA A 362 -10.38 11.03 6.31
C ALA A 362 -10.65 9.84 5.39
N GLN A 363 -10.29 8.63 5.83
CA GLN A 363 -10.57 7.39 5.11
C GLN A 363 -12.06 7.17 4.88
N PHE A 364 -12.88 7.35 5.92
CA PHE A 364 -14.33 7.23 5.83
C PHE A 364 -14.95 8.28 4.90
N ALA A 365 -14.63 9.56 5.10
CA ALA A 365 -15.22 10.66 4.33
C ALA A 365 -14.91 10.54 2.84
N THR A 366 -13.64 10.28 2.49
CA THR A 366 -13.23 10.11 1.10
C THR A 366 -13.86 8.87 0.47
N SER A 367 -13.88 7.73 1.18
CA SER A 367 -14.54 6.52 0.69
C SER A 367 -16.05 6.71 0.52
N ALA A 368 -16.72 7.42 1.44
CA ALA A 368 -18.15 7.70 1.34
C ALA A 368 -18.48 8.58 0.13
N LEU A 369 -17.72 9.64 -0.11
CA LEU A 369 -17.93 10.50 -1.28
C LEU A 369 -17.66 9.75 -2.60
N ALA A 370 -16.65 8.89 -2.62
CA ALA A 370 -16.27 8.12 -3.80
C ALA A 370 -17.23 6.97 -4.12
N LEU A 371 -17.64 6.18 -3.13
CA LEU A 371 -18.29 4.89 -3.34
C LEU A 371 -19.81 4.91 -3.13
N LEU A 372 -20.29 5.74 -2.19
CA LEU A 372 -21.69 5.72 -1.76
C LEU A 372 -22.69 6.03 -2.90
N PRO A 373 -22.42 6.97 -3.84
CA PRO A 373 -23.34 7.25 -4.93
C PRO A 373 -23.67 6.02 -5.79
N ALA A 374 -22.65 5.25 -6.19
CA ALA A 374 -22.85 4.05 -6.99
C ALA A 374 -23.40 2.89 -6.15
N ALA A 375 -22.92 2.72 -4.92
CA ALA A 375 -23.38 1.69 -3.99
C ALA A 375 -24.88 1.83 -3.66
N LEU A 376 -25.37 3.07 -3.51
CA LEU A 376 -26.80 3.36 -3.34
C LEU A 376 -27.61 2.88 -4.54
N VAL A 377 -27.13 3.10 -5.76
CA VAL A 377 -27.81 2.63 -6.96
C VAL A 377 -27.79 1.10 -7.03
N PHE A 378 -26.68 0.44 -6.69
CA PHE A 378 -26.62 -1.04 -6.61
C PHE A 378 -27.60 -1.61 -5.59
N GLY A 379 -27.71 -0.98 -4.42
CA GLY A 379 -28.69 -1.33 -3.39
C GLY A 379 -30.14 -1.21 -3.87
N PHE A 380 -30.44 -0.16 -4.62
CA PHE A 380 -31.77 0.03 -5.22
C PHE A 380 -32.03 -0.99 -6.34
N ASN A 381 -30.99 -1.34 -7.11
CA ASN A 381 -31.09 -2.18 -8.29
C ASN A 381 -31.41 -3.64 -7.98
N PHE A 382 -30.88 -4.20 -6.90
CA PHE A 382 -31.10 -5.61 -6.55
C PHE A 382 -32.59 -5.95 -6.34
N PRO A 383 -33.37 -5.21 -5.52
CA PRO A 383 -34.81 -5.42 -5.42
C PRO A 383 -35.56 -5.15 -6.74
N VAL A 384 -35.17 -4.13 -7.51
CA VAL A 384 -35.79 -3.82 -8.83
C VAL A 384 -35.77 -5.03 -9.74
N VAL A 385 -34.60 -5.62 -9.97
CA VAL A 385 -34.46 -6.73 -10.92
C VAL A 385 -35.08 -8.00 -10.36
N THR A 386 -34.97 -8.23 -9.05
CA THR A 386 -35.61 -9.36 -8.38
C THR A 386 -37.14 -9.32 -8.52
N VAL A 387 -37.76 -8.16 -8.33
CA VAL A 387 -39.21 -7.96 -8.55
C VAL A 387 -39.60 -8.12 -10.02
N LEU A 388 -38.77 -7.65 -10.96
CA LEU A 388 -39.03 -7.84 -12.40
C LEU A 388 -38.96 -9.32 -12.83
N ILE A 389 -38.19 -10.14 -12.13
CA ILE A 389 -38.07 -11.57 -12.39
C ILE A 389 -39.20 -12.33 -11.69
N ALA A 390 -39.36 -12.13 -10.38
CA ALA A 390 -40.27 -12.90 -9.53
C ALA A 390 -41.73 -12.38 -9.51
N GLY A 391 -41.96 -11.14 -9.93
CA GLY A 391 -43.31 -10.55 -10.05
C GLY A 391 -44.05 -10.93 -11.33
N ARG A 392 -43.49 -11.81 -12.17
CA ARG A 392 -44.18 -12.33 -13.36
C ARG A 392 -45.34 -13.26 -12.94
N PRO A 393 -46.46 -13.29 -13.69
CA PRO A 393 -47.58 -14.21 -13.42
C PRO A 393 -47.14 -15.68 -13.37
N GLU A 394 -46.18 -16.05 -14.20
CA GLU A 394 -45.61 -17.40 -14.32
C GLU A 394 -44.82 -17.84 -13.06
N SER A 395 -44.46 -16.89 -12.20
CA SER A 395 -43.72 -17.12 -10.95
C SER A 395 -44.62 -17.14 -9.71
N SER A 396 -45.94 -16.94 -9.88
CA SER A 396 -46.91 -17.04 -8.79
C SER A 396 -46.83 -18.43 -8.14
N GLY A 397 -46.77 -18.45 -6.80
CA GLY A 397 -46.56 -19.67 -6.00
C GLY A 397 -45.09 -20.15 -5.91
N HIS A 398 -44.20 -19.66 -6.77
CA HIS A 398 -42.79 -20.09 -6.88
C HIS A 398 -41.79 -18.95 -6.64
N TYR A 399 -42.13 -18.05 -5.70
CA TYR A 399 -41.32 -16.87 -5.42
C TYR A 399 -39.90 -17.22 -4.93
N ALA A 400 -39.73 -18.33 -4.19
CA ALA A 400 -38.42 -18.78 -3.73
C ALA A 400 -37.50 -19.13 -4.90
N ALA A 401 -37.99 -19.93 -5.86
CA ALA A 401 -37.21 -20.32 -7.03
C ALA A 401 -36.85 -19.11 -7.92
N ALA A 402 -37.77 -18.16 -8.11
CA ALA A 402 -37.53 -16.97 -8.94
C ALA A 402 -36.50 -16.02 -8.30
N VAL A 403 -36.64 -15.72 -7.01
CA VAL A 403 -35.66 -14.90 -6.26
C VAL A 403 -34.31 -15.61 -6.18
N GLY A 404 -34.30 -16.92 -5.96
CA GLY A 404 -33.09 -17.75 -5.95
C GLY A 404 -32.32 -17.67 -7.27
N ARG A 405 -33.00 -17.79 -8.42
CA ARG A 405 -32.36 -17.66 -9.75
C ARG A 405 -31.83 -16.25 -10.01
N ALA A 406 -32.56 -15.21 -9.61
CA ALA A 406 -32.11 -13.84 -9.74
C ALA A 406 -30.83 -13.59 -8.93
N TYR A 407 -30.83 -14.02 -7.66
CA TYR A 407 -29.67 -13.88 -6.78
C TYR A 407 -28.47 -14.68 -7.29
N ALA A 408 -28.68 -15.91 -7.75
CA ALA A 408 -27.64 -16.74 -8.35
C ALA A 408 -27.02 -16.11 -9.59
N ALA A 409 -27.83 -15.55 -10.50
CA ALA A 409 -27.33 -14.88 -11.70
C ALA A 409 -26.44 -13.67 -11.36
N ASN A 410 -26.90 -12.81 -10.45
CA ASN A 410 -26.11 -11.66 -9.98
C ASN A 410 -24.78 -12.11 -9.34
N THR A 411 -24.82 -13.14 -8.50
CA THR A 411 -23.63 -13.66 -7.80
C THR A 411 -22.65 -14.35 -8.75
N LEU A 412 -23.12 -15.11 -9.75
CA LEU A 412 -22.26 -15.67 -10.81
C LEU A 412 -21.58 -14.56 -11.63
N GLY A 413 -22.34 -13.52 -11.96
CA GLY A 413 -21.82 -12.31 -12.58
C GLY A 413 -20.73 -11.66 -11.74
N ALA A 414 -20.97 -11.47 -10.45
CA ALA A 414 -20.03 -10.93 -9.48
C ALA A 414 -18.72 -11.74 -9.40
N ILE A 415 -18.79 -13.08 -9.41
CA ILE A 415 -17.60 -13.95 -9.45
C ILE A 415 -16.78 -13.70 -10.72
N LEU A 416 -17.44 -13.66 -11.88
CA LEU A 416 -16.79 -13.39 -13.16
C LEU A 416 -16.18 -11.98 -13.18
N GLY A 417 -16.91 -10.97 -12.67
CA GLY A 417 -16.42 -9.60 -12.56
C GLY A 417 -15.18 -9.49 -11.67
N ALA A 418 -15.21 -10.09 -10.48
CA ALA A 418 -14.10 -10.07 -9.53
C ALA A 418 -12.84 -10.74 -10.08
N THR A 419 -13.01 -11.92 -10.69
CA THR A 419 -11.91 -12.71 -11.27
C THR A 419 -11.34 -12.05 -12.52
N LEU A 420 -12.19 -11.58 -13.44
CA LEU A 420 -11.75 -10.86 -14.63
C LEU A 420 -11.05 -9.54 -14.28
N ALA A 421 -11.62 -8.75 -13.38
CA ALA A 421 -11.02 -7.50 -12.93
C ALA A 421 -9.68 -7.73 -12.24
N GLY A 422 -9.63 -8.60 -11.22
CA GLY A 422 -8.45 -8.79 -10.38
C GLY A 422 -7.25 -9.44 -11.09
N PHE A 423 -7.49 -10.40 -12.00
CA PHE A 423 -6.40 -11.15 -12.62
C PHE A 423 -5.94 -10.62 -13.98
N TRP A 424 -6.85 -10.05 -14.77
CA TRP A 424 -6.58 -9.75 -16.17
C TRP A 424 -6.83 -8.27 -16.51
N LEU A 425 -8.00 -7.73 -16.18
CA LEU A 425 -8.39 -6.41 -16.68
C LEU A 425 -7.67 -5.27 -15.97
N VAL A 426 -7.48 -5.31 -14.64
CA VAL A 426 -6.72 -4.27 -13.93
C VAL A 426 -5.26 -4.24 -14.40
N PRO A 427 -4.52 -5.37 -14.45
CA PRO A 427 -3.12 -5.34 -14.89
C PRO A 427 -2.91 -4.91 -16.34
N VAL A 428 -3.88 -5.16 -17.23
CA VAL A 428 -3.77 -4.84 -18.66
C VAL A 428 -4.25 -3.43 -18.98
N VAL A 429 -5.40 -3.03 -18.43
CA VAL A 429 -6.08 -1.78 -18.81
C VAL A 429 -5.79 -0.64 -17.81
N GLY A 430 -5.45 -0.99 -16.57
CA GLY A 430 -5.34 -0.07 -15.45
C GLY A 430 -6.70 0.17 -14.77
N ALA A 431 -6.70 0.39 -13.45
CA ALA A 431 -7.91 0.48 -12.65
C ALA A 431 -8.80 1.67 -13.05
N PHE A 432 -8.20 2.84 -13.34
CA PHE A 432 -8.94 4.05 -13.75
C PHE A 432 -9.72 3.84 -15.06
N ARG A 433 -9.04 3.30 -16.07
CA ARG A 433 -9.65 3.03 -17.38
C ARG A 433 -10.64 1.87 -17.32
N LEU A 434 -10.44 0.91 -16.43
CA LEU A 434 -11.41 -0.16 -16.21
C LEU A 434 -12.72 0.39 -15.61
N VAL A 435 -12.68 1.33 -14.67
CA VAL A 435 -13.91 2.03 -14.20
C VAL A 435 -14.64 2.69 -15.38
N ALA A 436 -13.91 3.33 -16.30
CA ALA A 436 -14.50 3.91 -17.50
C ALA A 436 -15.14 2.85 -18.42
N LEU A 437 -14.46 1.73 -18.66
CA LEU A 437 -15.01 0.62 -19.46
C LEU A 437 -16.30 0.06 -18.83
N LEU A 438 -16.32 -0.14 -17.52
CA LEU A 438 -17.51 -0.59 -16.81
C LEU A 438 -18.65 0.44 -16.93
N ALA A 439 -18.34 1.75 -16.86
CA ALA A 439 -19.34 2.80 -17.03
C ALA A 439 -19.92 2.80 -18.46
N THR A 440 -19.08 2.57 -19.46
CA THR A 440 -19.51 2.34 -20.84
C THR A 440 -20.47 1.15 -20.93
N LEU A 441 -20.14 0.01 -20.32
CA LEU A 441 -21.02 -1.18 -20.32
C LEU A 441 -22.39 -0.87 -19.68
N ASN A 442 -22.42 -0.16 -18.55
CA ASN A 442 -23.66 0.23 -17.91
C ASN A 442 -24.48 1.24 -18.76
N PHE A 443 -23.86 2.23 -19.42
CA PHE A 443 -24.55 3.12 -20.36
C PHE A 443 -25.13 2.39 -21.58
N LEU A 444 -24.36 1.47 -22.16
CA LEU A 444 -24.82 0.67 -23.29
C LEU A 444 -25.97 -0.26 -22.91
N LEU A 445 -25.91 -0.89 -21.74
CA LEU A 445 -27.02 -1.68 -21.20
C LEU A 445 -28.26 -0.81 -20.99
N ALA A 446 -28.10 0.40 -20.44
CA ALA A 446 -29.19 1.35 -20.25
C ALA A 446 -29.84 1.78 -21.59
N ALA A 447 -29.03 2.09 -22.61
CA ALA A 447 -29.50 2.43 -23.95
C ALA A 447 -30.28 1.27 -24.58
N TYR A 448 -29.75 0.05 -24.47
CA TYR A 448 -30.41 -1.15 -24.97
C TYR A 448 -31.77 -1.40 -24.29
N LEU A 449 -31.82 -1.28 -22.97
CA LEU A 449 -33.05 -1.45 -22.20
C LEU A 449 -34.11 -0.39 -22.54
N HIS A 450 -33.70 0.86 -22.79
CA HIS A 450 -34.61 1.92 -23.25
C HIS A 450 -35.14 1.66 -24.67
N ALA A 451 -34.27 1.27 -25.60
CA ALA A 451 -34.64 0.99 -26.98
C ALA A 451 -35.66 -0.15 -27.12
N ARG A 452 -35.61 -1.15 -26.23
CA ARG A 452 -36.56 -2.28 -26.21
C ARG A 452 -37.98 -1.93 -25.77
N ARG A 453 -38.24 -0.72 -25.26
CA ARG A 453 -39.53 -0.36 -24.67
C ARG A 453 -40.50 0.31 -25.65
N ALA A 454 -40.06 1.38 -26.34
CA ALA A 454 -40.92 2.16 -27.23
C ALA A 454 -40.09 3.13 -28.10
N PRO A 455 -40.58 3.55 -29.30
CA PRO A 455 -39.90 4.53 -30.16
C PRO A 455 -39.60 5.86 -29.46
N ALA A 456 -40.49 6.31 -28.57
CA ALA A 456 -40.33 7.54 -27.79
C ALA A 456 -39.15 7.50 -26.77
N ALA A 457 -38.57 6.31 -26.51
CA ALA A 457 -37.39 6.16 -25.65
C ALA A 457 -36.05 6.28 -26.41
N ILE A 458 -36.09 6.58 -27.72
CA ILE A 458 -34.88 6.74 -28.54
C ILE A 458 -33.99 7.89 -28.03
N VAL A 459 -34.59 9.00 -27.57
CA VAL A 459 -33.85 10.14 -27.03
C VAL A 459 -32.99 9.74 -25.82
N LYS A 460 -33.56 8.97 -24.88
CA LYS A 460 -32.83 8.47 -23.70
C LYS A 460 -31.70 7.51 -24.09
N SER A 461 -31.93 6.70 -25.13
CA SER A 461 -30.93 5.79 -25.66
C SER A 461 -29.77 6.55 -26.31
N VAL A 462 -30.09 7.57 -27.12
CA VAL A 462 -29.10 8.47 -27.73
C VAL A 462 -28.30 9.21 -26.66
N VAL A 463 -28.94 9.74 -25.62
CA VAL A 463 -28.25 10.40 -24.50
C VAL A 463 -27.24 9.44 -23.85
N ASN A 464 -27.63 8.20 -23.52
CA ASN A 464 -26.70 7.22 -22.95
C ASN A 464 -25.53 6.90 -23.90
N VAL A 465 -25.77 6.82 -25.21
CA VAL A 465 -24.70 6.60 -26.20
C VAL A 465 -23.77 7.82 -26.30
N VAL A 466 -24.29 9.05 -26.23
CA VAL A 466 -23.47 10.27 -26.19
C VAL A 466 -22.63 10.32 -24.90
N MET A 467 -23.18 9.90 -23.75
CA MET A 467 -22.43 9.83 -22.50
C MET A 467 -21.26 8.84 -22.56
N VAL A 468 -21.33 7.79 -23.39
CA VAL A 468 -20.17 6.92 -23.65
C VAL A 468 -18.98 7.71 -24.22
N ALA A 469 -19.23 8.68 -25.11
CA ALA A 469 -18.16 9.54 -25.64
C ALA A 469 -17.53 10.40 -24.53
N ALA A 470 -18.33 10.91 -23.58
CA ALA A 470 -17.82 11.65 -22.43
C ALA A 470 -16.95 10.76 -21.52
N VAL A 471 -17.37 9.52 -21.26
CA VAL A 471 -16.58 8.54 -20.51
C VAL A 471 -15.25 8.25 -21.19
N ILE A 472 -15.26 8.01 -22.50
CA ILE A 472 -14.04 7.77 -23.29
C ILE A 472 -13.12 8.99 -23.23
N PHE A 473 -13.66 10.21 -23.39
CA PHE A 473 -12.89 11.44 -23.26
C PHE A 473 -12.20 11.54 -21.89
N VAL A 474 -12.93 11.29 -20.79
CA VAL A 474 -12.36 11.30 -19.43
C VAL A 474 -11.29 10.23 -19.25
N ALA A 475 -11.51 9.00 -19.75
CA ALA A 475 -10.60 7.87 -19.58
C ALA A 475 -9.22 8.06 -20.24
N PHE A 476 -9.17 8.83 -21.32
CA PHE A 476 -7.96 9.08 -22.10
C PHE A 476 -7.42 10.50 -21.97
N SER A 477 -8.09 11.36 -21.21
CA SER A 477 -7.63 12.73 -20.94
C SER A 477 -6.71 12.77 -19.70
N GLY A 478 -5.50 13.30 -19.88
CA GLY A 478 -4.58 13.58 -18.77
C GLY A 478 -5.10 14.61 -17.76
N ALA A 479 -6.16 15.36 -18.12
CA ALA A 479 -6.77 16.34 -17.22
C ALA A 479 -7.47 15.69 -16.01
N PHE A 480 -7.94 14.45 -16.13
CA PHE A 480 -8.64 13.74 -15.04
C PHE A 480 -7.79 12.66 -14.39
N TYR A 481 -6.81 12.12 -15.11
CA TYR A 481 -5.88 11.12 -14.58
C TYR A 481 -4.44 11.61 -14.64
N ASP A 482 -4.04 12.32 -13.59
CA ASP A 482 -2.67 12.73 -13.38
C ASP A 482 -1.86 11.54 -12.84
N ARG A 483 -0.86 11.10 -13.61
CA ARG A 483 0.02 9.99 -13.25
C ARG A 483 0.86 10.28 -12.02
N ALA A 484 1.30 11.54 -11.85
CA ALA A 484 2.09 11.93 -10.69
C ALA A 484 1.25 11.76 -9.42
N LEU A 485 0.02 12.30 -9.42
CA LEU A 485 -0.91 12.15 -8.31
C LEU A 485 -1.32 10.69 -8.07
N ALA A 486 -1.59 9.92 -9.12
CA ALA A 486 -1.97 8.51 -9.02
C ALA A 486 -0.88 7.64 -8.38
N THR A 487 0.37 8.10 -8.35
CA THR A 487 1.53 7.40 -7.78
C THR A 487 2.03 8.01 -6.47
N PHE A 488 1.26 8.92 -5.88
CA PHE A 488 1.64 9.66 -4.69
C PHE A 488 0.74 9.34 -3.49
N GLY A 489 1.37 8.97 -2.37
CA GLY A 489 0.68 8.70 -1.10
C GLY A 489 0.21 9.97 -0.39
N ALA A 490 -0.94 10.53 -0.79
CA ALA A 490 -1.45 11.80 -0.26
C ALA A 490 -1.61 11.82 1.27
N MET A 491 -2.01 10.69 1.87
CA MET A 491 -2.10 10.54 3.33
C MET A 491 -0.73 10.51 4.02
N LEU A 492 0.23 9.80 3.44
CA LEU A 492 1.53 9.50 4.08
C LEU A 492 2.49 10.69 4.04
N TYR A 493 2.39 11.50 2.99
CA TYR A 493 3.31 12.61 2.73
C TYR A 493 2.65 13.98 2.85
N TYR A 494 1.53 14.06 3.58
CA TYR A 494 0.69 15.26 3.69
C TYR A 494 1.40 16.46 4.35
N ASP A 495 2.41 16.21 5.20
CA ASP A 495 3.19 17.21 5.93
C ASP A 495 4.67 17.28 5.54
N ARG A 496 5.09 16.50 4.53
CA ARG A 496 6.49 16.48 4.06
C ARG A 496 6.87 17.73 3.25
N TYR A 497 5.89 18.48 2.77
CA TYR A 497 6.09 19.62 1.86
C TYR A 497 5.40 20.88 2.40
N SER A 498 5.88 22.05 1.95
CA SER A 498 5.34 23.36 2.31
C SER A 498 3.82 23.41 2.21
N GLU A 499 3.15 23.93 3.25
CA GLU A 499 1.69 24.08 3.27
C GLU A 499 1.15 24.92 2.09
N LYS A 500 2.04 25.67 1.43
CA LYS A 500 1.74 26.56 0.30
C LYS A 500 1.62 25.84 -1.05
N LEU A 501 2.14 24.61 -1.17
CA LEU A 501 2.00 23.78 -2.38
C LEU A 501 0.74 22.90 -2.29
N THR A 502 0.07 22.70 -3.42
CA THR A 502 -1.03 21.72 -3.49
C THR A 502 -0.49 20.30 -3.66
N ILE A 503 -1.30 19.29 -3.36
CA ILE A 503 -0.90 17.89 -3.54
C ILE A 503 -0.53 17.56 -5.00
N PRO A 504 -1.28 18.00 -6.03
CA PRO A 504 -0.86 17.81 -7.41
C PRO A 504 0.50 18.45 -7.73
N GLU A 505 0.78 19.65 -7.19
CA GLU A 505 2.07 20.31 -7.40
C GLU A 505 3.22 19.54 -6.74
N ILE A 506 3.00 19.03 -5.53
CA ILE A 506 3.95 18.18 -4.83
C ILE A 506 4.19 16.89 -5.61
N ALA A 507 3.13 16.20 -6.03
CA ALA A 507 3.25 14.95 -6.77
C ALA A 507 4.03 15.15 -8.08
N ALA A 508 3.81 16.28 -8.75
CA ALA A 508 4.49 16.67 -9.99
C ALA A 508 5.98 16.99 -9.81
N THR A 509 6.49 17.21 -8.59
CA THR A 509 7.95 17.41 -8.36
C THR A 509 8.80 16.16 -8.60
N THR A 510 8.18 15.03 -8.95
CA THR A 510 8.87 13.79 -9.28
C THR A 510 8.35 13.22 -10.58
N ASP A 511 9.26 12.79 -11.45
CA ASP A 511 8.90 12.08 -12.67
C ASP A 511 8.61 10.61 -12.38
N ALA A 512 7.48 10.12 -12.86
CA ALA A 512 7.13 8.70 -12.83
C ALA A 512 7.76 7.98 -14.03
N LEU A 513 8.96 7.42 -13.84
CA LEU A 513 9.69 6.65 -14.85
C LEU A 513 8.99 5.31 -15.19
N PHE A 514 8.31 4.75 -14.21
CA PHE A 514 7.54 3.51 -14.34
C PHE A 514 6.22 3.65 -13.58
N LEU A 515 5.14 3.10 -14.14
CA LEU A 515 3.84 2.97 -13.50
C LEU A 515 3.15 1.72 -14.03
N ALA A 516 2.78 0.81 -13.14
CA ALA A 516 1.94 -0.33 -13.47
C ALA A 516 0.97 -0.63 -12.33
N ASP A 517 -0.31 -0.81 -12.67
CA ASP A 517 -1.25 -1.49 -11.78
C ASP A 517 -0.90 -2.98 -11.79
N GLY A 518 -0.26 -3.45 -10.72
CA GLY A 518 0.18 -4.83 -10.56
C GLY A 518 -0.92 -5.78 -10.12
N LEU A 519 -0.55 -7.02 -9.81
CA LEU A 519 -1.50 -8.00 -9.32
C LEU A 519 -1.96 -7.65 -7.91
N ASN A 520 -1.06 -7.32 -7.00
CA ASN A 520 -1.30 -7.07 -5.58
C ASN A 520 -1.21 -5.59 -5.22
N ALA A 521 -0.42 -4.78 -5.94
CA ALA A 521 -0.31 -3.33 -5.71
C ALA A 521 -0.07 -2.52 -6.98
N THR A 522 -0.31 -1.22 -6.94
CA THR A 522 0.15 -0.27 -7.96
C THR A 522 1.61 0.08 -7.67
N ILE A 523 2.50 -0.18 -8.63
CA ILE A 523 3.94 0.03 -8.52
C ILE A 523 4.37 1.19 -9.39
N SER A 524 5.22 2.06 -8.85
CA SER A 524 5.86 3.11 -9.63
C SER A 524 7.32 3.33 -9.26
N VAL A 525 8.09 3.89 -10.18
CA VAL A 525 9.44 4.42 -9.92
C VAL A 525 9.40 5.92 -10.13
N ALA A 526 9.70 6.67 -9.07
CA ALA A 526 9.73 8.12 -9.09
C ALA A 526 11.18 8.62 -9.05
N ARG A 527 11.52 9.65 -9.82
CA ARG A 527 12.85 10.28 -9.83
C ARG A 527 12.77 11.80 -9.76
N THR A 528 13.72 12.41 -9.06
CA THR A 528 14.05 13.83 -9.08
C THR A 528 15.54 14.01 -8.77
N GLU A 529 16.00 15.23 -8.52
CA GLU A 529 17.40 15.52 -8.18
C GLU A 529 17.85 14.71 -6.96
N ASP A 530 18.93 13.94 -7.12
CA ASP A 530 19.52 13.06 -6.10
C ASP A 530 18.53 12.11 -5.41
N TYR A 531 17.42 11.79 -6.07
CA TYR A 531 16.39 10.94 -5.50
C TYR A 531 15.77 10.01 -6.54
N ILE A 532 15.79 8.72 -6.24
CA ILE A 532 15.06 7.70 -6.98
C ILE A 532 14.44 6.72 -6.00
N ALA A 533 13.17 6.41 -6.20
CA ALA A 533 12.41 5.58 -5.29
C ALA A 533 11.42 4.66 -6.00
N LEU A 534 11.37 3.41 -5.54
CA LEU A 534 10.28 2.48 -5.79
C LEU A 534 9.14 2.77 -4.83
N ARG A 535 7.92 2.91 -5.36
CA ARG A 535 6.71 3.10 -4.56
C ARG A 535 5.72 1.97 -4.79
N THR A 536 5.13 1.50 -3.69
CA THR A 536 4.04 0.52 -3.64
C THR A 536 2.80 1.21 -3.09
N ASN A 537 1.72 1.27 -3.86
CA ASN A 537 0.51 2.02 -3.54
C ASN A 537 0.81 3.46 -3.06
N GLY A 538 1.70 4.16 -3.76
CA GLY A 538 2.07 5.55 -3.46
C GLY A 538 3.01 5.73 -2.26
N LYS A 539 3.36 4.67 -1.51
CA LYS A 539 4.33 4.67 -0.41
C LYS A 539 5.72 4.24 -0.90
N VAL A 540 6.76 4.95 -0.51
CA VAL A 540 8.17 4.59 -0.81
C VAL A 540 8.57 3.32 -0.07
N ASP A 541 8.83 2.25 -0.80
CA ASP A 541 9.27 0.96 -0.26
C ASP A 541 10.79 0.78 -0.30
N ALA A 542 11.46 1.41 -1.28
CA ALA A 542 12.91 1.46 -1.35
C ALA A 542 13.36 2.70 -2.12
N SER A 543 14.51 3.27 -1.78
CA SER A 543 15.09 4.42 -2.47
C SER A 543 16.62 4.43 -2.39
N ASN A 544 17.23 5.50 -2.88
CA ASN A 544 18.66 5.78 -2.69
C ASN A 544 18.99 6.45 -1.33
N LYS A 545 17.97 6.80 -0.52
CA LYS A 545 18.10 7.44 0.81
C LYS A 545 18.06 6.45 1.99
N ASP A 546 17.87 5.17 1.69
CA ASP A 546 17.85 4.02 2.61
C ASP A 546 18.87 2.97 2.13
N ARG A 547 19.91 3.44 1.44
CA ARG A 547 20.97 2.61 0.82
C ARG A 547 21.81 1.92 1.89
N ILE A 548 22.05 2.59 3.03
CA ILE A 548 22.84 1.99 4.11
C ILE A 548 22.08 0.80 4.67
N THR A 549 20.77 0.94 4.93
CA THR A 549 19.93 -0.17 5.40
C THR A 549 19.94 -1.34 4.42
N GLN A 550 19.65 -1.10 3.14
CA GLN A 550 19.55 -2.16 2.12
C GLN A 550 20.89 -2.90 1.89
N LEU A 551 22.02 -2.17 1.87
CA LEU A 551 23.34 -2.80 1.78
C LEU A 551 23.67 -3.58 3.05
N LEU A 552 23.45 -2.97 4.22
CA LEU A 552 23.82 -3.55 5.51
C LEU A 552 23.05 -4.86 5.77
N VAL A 553 21.74 -4.90 5.48
CA VAL A 553 20.93 -6.12 5.63
C VAL A 553 21.50 -7.27 4.80
N GLY A 554 21.91 -7.01 3.54
CA GLY A 554 22.56 -8.01 2.69
C GLY A 554 23.93 -8.43 3.21
N HIS A 555 24.78 -7.49 3.62
CA HIS A 555 26.14 -7.77 4.07
C HIS A 555 26.22 -8.45 5.44
N LEU A 556 25.35 -8.12 6.40
CA LEU A 556 25.42 -8.68 7.76
C LEU A 556 25.38 -10.21 7.76
N GLY A 557 24.44 -10.81 7.02
CA GLY A 557 24.35 -12.26 6.88
C GLY A 557 25.59 -12.85 6.21
N ALA A 558 26.04 -12.24 5.11
CA ALA A 558 27.17 -12.74 4.32
C ALA A 558 28.52 -12.60 5.02
N ILE A 559 28.70 -11.58 5.87
CA ILE A 559 29.90 -11.34 6.67
C ILE A 559 29.97 -12.33 7.85
N PHE A 560 28.86 -12.52 8.56
CA PHE A 560 28.87 -13.30 9.79
C PHE A 560 28.68 -14.81 9.59
N HIS A 561 28.18 -15.23 8.43
CA HIS A 561 28.14 -16.64 8.08
C HIS A 561 29.54 -17.12 7.61
N PRO A 562 30.07 -18.26 8.09
CA PRO A 562 31.44 -18.69 7.78
C PRO A 562 31.64 -19.13 6.32
N ALA A 563 30.59 -19.63 5.65
CA ALA A 563 30.66 -20.06 4.25
C ALA A 563 29.27 -20.03 3.57
N PRO A 564 28.68 -18.84 3.32
CA PRO A 564 27.34 -18.74 2.75
C PRO A 564 27.36 -19.17 1.28
N ARG A 565 26.48 -20.10 0.90
CA ARG A 565 26.35 -20.59 -0.49
C ARG A 565 24.95 -20.41 -1.03
N ARG A 566 23.92 -20.67 -0.22
CA ARG A 566 22.51 -20.56 -0.59
C ARG A 566 21.80 -19.53 0.25
N VAL A 567 21.24 -18.53 -0.40
CA VAL A 567 20.54 -17.42 0.25
C VAL A 567 19.10 -17.36 -0.23
N LEU A 568 18.18 -17.14 0.70
CA LEU A 568 16.80 -16.76 0.43
C LEU A 568 16.61 -15.28 0.79
N VAL A 569 16.01 -14.51 -0.10
CA VAL A 569 15.62 -13.12 0.13
C VAL A 569 14.11 -13.01 -0.02
N VAL A 570 13.44 -12.44 0.98
CA VAL A 570 11.99 -12.16 0.96
C VAL A 570 11.80 -10.68 0.63
N GLY A 571 11.18 -10.42 -0.52
CA GLY A 571 11.02 -9.08 -1.09
C GLY A 571 12.20 -8.71 -1.99
N PHE A 572 11.92 -8.23 -3.20
CA PHE A 572 12.96 -7.72 -4.11
C PHE A 572 13.31 -6.26 -3.79
N GLY A 573 12.30 -5.45 -3.46
CA GLY A 573 12.48 -4.02 -3.18
C GLY A 573 13.17 -3.30 -4.36
N SER A 574 14.25 -2.57 -4.10
CA SER A 574 15.06 -1.97 -5.17
C SER A 574 15.95 -2.98 -5.91
N GLY A 575 16.26 -4.11 -5.27
CA GLY A 575 17.29 -5.07 -5.67
C GLY A 575 18.67 -4.82 -5.05
N MET A 576 18.87 -3.77 -4.23
CA MET A 576 20.17 -3.48 -3.60
C MET A 576 20.66 -4.58 -2.66
N THR A 577 19.80 -5.15 -1.84
CA THR A 577 20.17 -6.25 -0.94
C THR A 577 20.69 -7.46 -1.72
N ILE A 578 20.00 -7.83 -2.79
CA ILE A 578 20.39 -8.93 -3.66
C ILE A 578 21.71 -8.59 -4.37
N SER A 579 21.90 -7.34 -4.78
CA SER A 579 23.15 -6.85 -5.38
C SER A 579 24.33 -6.93 -4.40
N ALA A 580 24.12 -6.55 -3.14
CA ALA A 580 25.10 -6.68 -2.06
C ALA A 580 25.48 -8.15 -1.81
N LEU A 581 24.48 -9.05 -1.78
CA LEU A 581 24.69 -10.50 -1.66
C LEU A 581 25.43 -11.07 -2.88
N ALA A 582 25.04 -10.69 -4.10
CA ALA A 582 25.71 -11.10 -5.33
C ALA A 582 27.17 -10.62 -5.38
N GLY A 583 27.52 -9.54 -4.68
CA GLY A 583 28.91 -9.10 -4.50
C GLY A 583 29.83 -10.12 -3.84
N HIS A 584 29.29 -11.12 -3.13
CA HIS A 584 30.05 -12.22 -2.52
C HIS A 584 30.16 -13.40 -3.51
N PRO A 585 31.37 -13.68 -4.06
CA PRO A 585 31.53 -14.64 -5.15
C PRO A 585 31.26 -16.10 -4.75
N GLU A 586 31.41 -16.43 -3.46
CA GLU A 586 31.13 -17.76 -2.90
C GLU A 586 29.64 -18.12 -2.82
N ILE A 587 28.74 -17.14 -2.89
CA ILE A 587 27.30 -17.41 -2.93
C ILE A 587 27.01 -18.03 -4.30
N GLU A 588 26.49 -19.24 -4.29
CA GLU A 588 26.21 -20.08 -5.46
C GLU A 588 24.78 -19.85 -5.97
N SER A 589 23.84 -19.49 -5.10
CA SER A 589 22.42 -19.31 -5.43
C SER A 589 21.75 -18.29 -4.50
N ILE A 590 21.00 -17.36 -5.10
CA ILE A 590 20.17 -16.37 -4.40
C ILE A 590 18.73 -16.53 -4.89
N THR A 591 17.87 -17.12 -4.07
CA THR A 591 16.43 -17.20 -4.34
C THR A 591 15.76 -15.95 -3.79
N CYS A 592 15.10 -15.16 -4.64
CA CYS A 592 14.30 -14.01 -4.21
C CYS A 592 12.82 -14.33 -4.38
N VAL A 593 12.06 -14.26 -3.30
CA VAL A 593 10.60 -14.43 -3.34
C VAL A 593 9.95 -13.05 -3.35
N GLU A 594 9.31 -12.71 -4.47
CA GLU A 594 8.64 -11.43 -4.69
C GLU A 594 7.16 -11.66 -4.99
N ILE A 595 6.27 -11.04 -4.23
CA ILE A 595 4.82 -11.23 -4.37
C ILE A 595 4.25 -10.43 -5.55
N GLU A 596 4.89 -9.32 -5.93
CA GLU A 596 4.42 -8.40 -6.97
C GLU A 596 5.29 -8.45 -8.23
N PRO A 597 4.82 -9.07 -9.33
CA PRO A 597 5.59 -9.12 -10.59
C PRO A 597 5.91 -7.75 -11.18
N ALA A 598 5.12 -6.71 -10.88
CA ALA A 598 5.42 -5.34 -11.32
C ALA A 598 6.69 -4.76 -10.68
N VAL A 599 7.08 -5.20 -9.47
CA VAL A 599 8.36 -4.80 -8.84
C VAL A 599 9.55 -5.30 -9.66
N ILE A 600 9.49 -6.54 -10.16
CA ILE A 600 10.54 -7.10 -11.03
C ILE A 600 10.64 -6.34 -12.35
N ARG A 601 9.51 -5.94 -12.94
CA ARG A 601 9.52 -5.10 -14.16
C ARG A 601 10.05 -3.68 -13.90
N ALA A 602 9.87 -3.16 -12.69
CA ALA A 602 10.39 -1.86 -12.29
C ALA A 602 11.92 -1.85 -12.10
N ALA A 603 12.54 -3.02 -11.90
CA ALA A 603 13.96 -3.15 -11.58
C ALA A 603 14.91 -2.53 -12.62
N ASP A 604 14.53 -2.54 -13.91
CA ASP A 604 15.33 -1.94 -14.99
C ASP A 604 15.50 -0.42 -14.83
N TYR A 605 14.52 0.24 -14.21
CA TYR A 605 14.57 1.68 -13.91
C TYR A 605 15.39 1.99 -12.65
N LEU A 606 15.76 0.97 -11.87
CA LEU A 606 16.51 1.06 -10.62
C LEU A 606 17.95 0.56 -10.77
N HIS A 607 18.45 0.43 -12.01
CA HIS A 607 19.83 -0.03 -12.27
C HIS A 607 20.94 0.74 -11.52
N PRO A 608 20.82 2.06 -11.20
CA PRO A 608 21.84 2.75 -10.40
C PRO A 608 21.94 2.20 -8.97
N LEU A 609 20.86 1.59 -8.46
CA LEU A 609 20.80 0.99 -7.13
C LEU A 609 21.19 -0.49 -7.18
N ASN A 610 20.54 -1.26 -8.06
CA ASN A 610 20.66 -2.71 -8.03
C ASN A 610 21.75 -3.30 -8.95
N ARG A 611 22.50 -2.48 -9.69
CA ARG A 611 23.58 -2.94 -10.58
C ARG A 611 23.15 -4.00 -11.61
N ASN A 612 21.89 -3.95 -12.06
CA ASN A 612 21.29 -4.94 -12.97
C ASN A 612 21.35 -6.39 -12.44
N VAL A 613 21.20 -6.57 -11.13
CA VAL A 613 21.37 -7.89 -10.46
C VAL A 613 20.48 -9.00 -11.02
N LEU A 614 19.35 -8.68 -11.66
CA LEU A 614 18.50 -9.67 -12.36
C LEU A 614 19.20 -10.42 -13.49
N ARG A 615 20.34 -9.91 -14.00
CA ARG A 615 21.16 -10.58 -15.02
C ARG A 615 22.17 -11.57 -14.43
N ASP A 616 22.35 -11.58 -13.11
CA ASP A 616 23.25 -12.53 -12.46
C ASP A 616 22.64 -13.95 -12.53
N PRO A 617 23.36 -14.94 -13.09
CA PRO A 617 22.81 -16.29 -13.27
C PRO A 617 22.51 -17.02 -11.96
N ARG A 618 23.03 -16.54 -10.82
CA ARG A 618 22.78 -17.08 -9.49
C ARG A 618 21.46 -16.59 -8.90
N VAL A 619 20.84 -15.56 -9.48
CA VAL A 619 19.62 -14.94 -8.96
C VAL A 619 18.41 -15.63 -9.57
N HIS A 620 17.54 -16.16 -8.70
CA HIS A 620 16.35 -16.89 -9.08
C HIS A 620 15.12 -16.23 -8.47
N ILE A 621 14.30 -15.60 -9.31
CA ILE A 621 13.06 -14.94 -8.88
C ILE A 621 11.93 -15.96 -8.81
N VAL A 622 11.25 -16.01 -7.66
CA VAL A 622 10.05 -16.80 -7.41
C VAL A 622 8.89 -15.85 -7.14
N LEU A 623 7.86 -15.90 -8.00
CA LEU A 623 6.67 -15.07 -7.86
C LEU A 623 5.64 -15.76 -6.97
N ASP A 624 5.75 -15.58 -5.66
CA ASP A 624 4.84 -16.17 -4.67
C ASP A 624 4.79 -15.34 -3.39
N ASP A 625 3.82 -15.64 -2.51
CA ASP A 625 3.83 -15.19 -1.14
C ASP A 625 4.97 -15.88 -0.36
N ALA A 626 5.80 -15.10 0.32
CA ALA A 626 6.99 -15.61 1.01
C ALA A 626 6.68 -16.62 2.11
N ARG A 627 5.54 -16.48 2.77
CA ARG A 627 5.10 -17.41 3.81
C ARG A 627 4.63 -18.72 3.18
N ASN A 628 3.84 -18.66 2.11
CA ASN A 628 3.47 -19.85 1.33
C ASN A 628 4.72 -20.56 0.78
N PHE A 629 5.71 -19.82 0.29
CA PHE A 629 6.98 -20.38 -0.19
C PHE A 629 7.74 -21.11 0.92
N LEU A 630 7.95 -20.48 2.09
CA LEU A 630 8.64 -21.11 3.23
C LEU A 630 7.91 -22.36 3.74
N LEU A 631 6.58 -22.36 3.72
CA LEU A 631 5.77 -23.52 4.08
C LEU A 631 5.95 -24.69 3.11
N THR A 632 6.12 -24.41 1.82
CA THR A 632 6.02 -25.42 0.76
C THR A 632 7.34 -25.87 0.14
N THR A 633 8.39 -25.03 0.23
CA THR A 633 9.74 -25.41 -0.21
C THR A 633 10.25 -26.63 0.56
N ARG A 634 11.29 -27.29 0.06
CA ARG A 634 12.06 -28.31 0.79
C ARG A 634 13.53 -27.93 0.93
N GLU A 635 13.91 -26.82 0.32
CA GLU A 635 15.27 -26.32 0.38
C GLU A 635 15.59 -25.77 1.77
N GLN A 636 16.88 -25.79 2.10
CA GLN A 636 17.42 -25.12 3.27
C GLN A 636 18.49 -24.13 2.84
N TYR A 637 18.55 -23.00 3.53
CA TYR A 637 19.37 -21.84 3.19
C TYR A 637 20.40 -21.58 4.29
N ASP A 638 21.58 -21.11 3.90
CA ASP A 638 22.62 -20.66 4.83
C ASP A 638 22.22 -19.30 5.43
N ILE A 639 21.58 -18.44 4.61
CA ILE A 639 21.06 -17.14 5.03
C ILE A 639 19.62 -16.99 4.55
N ILE A 640 18.75 -16.50 5.41
CA ILE A 640 17.42 -15.99 5.04
C ILE A 640 17.40 -14.50 5.39
N VAL A 641 17.27 -13.66 4.37
CA VAL A 641 17.05 -12.22 4.51
C VAL A 641 15.57 -11.93 4.33
N SER A 642 14.97 -11.23 5.29
CA SER A 642 13.56 -10.86 5.29
C SER A 642 13.40 -9.34 5.28
N GLU A 643 12.98 -8.82 4.13
CA GLU A 643 12.72 -7.40 3.89
C GLU A 643 11.27 -7.18 3.44
N PRO A 644 10.29 -7.53 4.27
CA PRO A 644 8.93 -7.17 3.96
C PRO A 644 8.74 -5.65 4.03
N SER A 645 7.68 -5.15 3.40
CA SER A 645 7.25 -3.77 3.59
C SER A 645 6.77 -3.54 5.04
N ASN A 646 6.22 -2.36 5.34
CA ASN A 646 5.89 -1.99 6.71
C ASN A 646 4.74 -2.86 7.31
N PRO A 647 4.80 -3.15 8.61
CA PRO A 647 3.82 -4.01 9.28
C PRO A 647 2.41 -3.42 9.40
N TRP A 648 2.22 -2.11 9.14
CA TRP A 648 0.90 -1.48 9.11
C TRP A 648 0.11 -1.77 7.81
N ILE A 649 0.79 -2.27 6.77
CA ILE A 649 0.16 -2.69 5.52
C ILE A 649 -0.55 -4.02 5.75
N ALA A 650 -1.78 -4.14 5.25
CA ALA A 650 -2.60 -5.34 5.43
C ALA A 650 -1.86 -6.60 4.95
N GLY A 651 -1.86 -7.65 5.78
CA GLY A 651 -1.19 -8.92 5.50
C GLY A 651 0.30 -8.99 5.85
N VAL A 652 1.02 -7.87 5.88
CA VAL A 652 2.48 -7.86 6.08
C VAL A 652 2.88 -8.25 7.50
N ALA A 653 2.08 -7.87 8.51
CA ALA A 653 2.31 -8.28 9.90
C ALA A 653 2.34 -9.80 10.12
N ALA A 654 1.83 -10.60 9.17
CA ALA A 654 1.95 -12.06 9.20
C ALA A 654 3.40 -12.56 8.98
N LEU A 655 4.33 -11.70 8.57
CA LEU A 655 5.79 -11.95 8.47
C LEU A 655 6.54 -11.55 9.75
N TYR A 656 5.79 -11.30 10.83
CA TYR A 656 6.27 -10.94 12.16
C TYR A 656 5.54 -11.75 13.25
N THR A 657 5.05 -12.97 12.93
CA THR A 657 4.37 -13.85 13.88
C THR A 657 5.29 -14.96 14.37
N ASP A 658 4.96 -15.51 15.54
CA ASP A 658 5.64 -16.67 16.13
C ASP A 658 5.72 -17.84 15.14
N GLU A 659 4.64 -18.10 14.41
CA GLU A 659 4.57 -19.15 13.39
C GLU A 659 5.48 -18.86 12.19
N PHE A 660 5.56 -17.61 11.71
CA PHE A 660 6.46 -17.26 10.61
C PHE A 660 7.94 -17.46 10.98
N TYR A 661 8.34 -17.02 12.18
CA TYR A 661 9.73 -17.20 12.63
C TYR A 661 10.08 -18.67 12.85
N HIS A 662 9.12 -19.47 13.32
CA HIS A 662 9.28 -20.92 13.40
C HIS A 662 9.55 -21.54 12.02
N GLU A 663 8.73 -21.20 11.03
CA GLU A 663 8.87 -21.70 9.66
C GLU A 663 10.21 -21.25 9.05
N ALA A 664 10.56 -19.96 9.16
CA ALA A 664 11.83 -19.44 8.65
C ALA A 664 13.04 -20.16 9.27
N ARG A 665 13.06 -20.33 10.59
CA ARG A 665 14.13 -21.06 11.29
C ARG A 665 14.23 -22.51 10.82
N SER A 666 13.10 -23.18 10.56
CA SER A 666 13.09 -24.57 10.08
C SER A 666 13.77 -24.74 8.71
N ARG A 667 13.88 -23.65 7.93
CA ARG A 667 14.51 -23.60 6.61
C ARG A 667 15.95 -23.12 6.62
N LEU A 668 16.49 -22.75 7.77
CA LEU A 668 17.93 -22.50 7.87
C LEU A 668 18.68 -23.83 7.87
N ARG A 669 19.92 -23.85 7.36
CA ARG A 669 20.90 -24.93 7.57
C ARG A 669 21.56 -24.79 8.95
N PRO A 670 22.24 -25.82 9.47
CA PRO A 670 23.06 -25.67 10.68
C PRO A 670 24.06 -24.53 10.51
N GLY A 671 24.17 -23.66 11.51
CA GLY A 671 24.96 -22.42 11.47
C GLY A 671 24.33 -21.27 10.67
N GLY A 672 23.11 -21.47 10.14
CA GLY A 672 22.45 -20.47 9.30
C GLY A 672 21.97 -19.23 10.05
N LEU A 673 21.84 -18.13 9.31
CA LEU A 673 21.45 -16.81 9.84
C LEU A 673 20.11 -16.34 9.28
N PHE A 674 19.25 -15.80 10.14
CA PHE A 674 18.09 -15.02 9.74
C PHE A 674 18.37 -13.55 9.96
N VAL A 675 18.19 -12.72 8.92
CA VAL A 675 18.38 -11.27 8.99
C VAL A 675 17.07 -10.61 8.61
N GLN A 676 16.54 -9.70 9.43
CA GLN A 676 15.28 -9.02 9.13
C GLN A 676 15.37 -7.52 9.38
N TRP A 677 14.93 -6.75 8.40
CA TRP A 677 14.70 -5.32 8.53
C TRP A 677 13.40 -5.04 9.28
N VAL A 678 13.46 -4.18 10.30
CA VAL A 678 12.33 -3.69 11.09
C VAL A 678 12.26 -2.16 10.99
N GLN A 679 11.20 -1.64 10.37
CA GLN A 679 10.96 -0.19 10.23
C GLN A 679 10.34 0.42 11.49
N ALA A 680 11.16 0.96 12.40
CA ALA A 680 10.68 1.44 13.71
C ALA A 680 10.07 2.86 13.71
N TYR A 681 10.21 3.66 12.64
CA TYR A 681 9.74 5.05 12.60
C TYR A 681 8.22 5.23 12.81
N SER A 682 7.40 4.21 12.52
CA SER A 682 5.94 4.26 12.69
C SER A 682 5.41 3.24 13.71
N LEU A 683 6.27 2.75 14.60
CA LEU A 683 5.91 1.78 15.65
C LEU A 683 5.98 2.43 17.02
N TYR A 684 4.99 2.18 17.87
CA TYR A 684 5.13 2.51 19.29
C TYR A 684 6.22 1.64 19.93
N PRO A 685 6.92 2.10 20.98
CA PRO A 685 7.90 1.28 21.71
C PRO A 685 7.36 -0.08 22.16
N GLU A 686 6.08 -0.17 22.53
CA GLU A 686 5.45 -1.44 22.90
C GLU A 686 5.28 -2.38 21.70
N ASP A 687 5.06 -1.85 20.50
CA ASP A 687 4.93 -2.63 19.27
C ASP A 687 6.30 -3.12 18.79
N PHE A 688 7.34 -2.30 18.92
CA PHE A 688 8.72 -2.74 18.69
C PHE A 688 9.12 -3.85 19.67
N ARG A 689 8.82 -3.69 20.97
CA ARG A 689 9.03 -4.74 21.98
C ARG A 689 8.22 -6.01 21.70
N MET A 690 7.04 -5.91 21.10
CA MET A 690 6.24 -7.06 20.66
C MET A 690 6.95 -7.83 19.55
N VAL A 691 7.53 -7.15 18.55
CA VAL A 691 8.34 -7.78 17.51
C VAL A 691 9.51 -8.53 18.14
N LEU A 692 10.26 -7.90 19.05
CA LEU A 692 11.37 -8.54 19.76
C LEU A 692 10.92 -9.77 20.56
N ALA A 693 9.87 -9.64 21.37
CA ALA A 693 9.35 -10.73 22.20
C ALA A 693 8.84 -11.92 21.38
N THR A 694 8.45 -11.68 20.13
CA THR A 694 8.02 -12.72 19.18
C THR A 694 9.22 -13.37 18.49
N PHE A 695 10.26 -12.61 18.17
CA PHE A 695 11.45 -13.08 17.46
C PHE A 695 12.43 -13.87 18.35
N LEU A 696 12.76 -13.34 19.52
CA LEU A 696 13.80 -13.84 20.42
C LEU A 696 13.66 -15.32 20.87
N PRO A 697 12.46 -15.90 21.04
CA PRO A 697 12.33 -17.32 21.41
C PRO A 697 12.78 -18.30 20.32
N HIS A 698 12.83 -17.88 19.05
CA HIS A 698 13.17 -18.77 17.95
C HIS A 698 14.69 -18.92 17.78
N PHE A 699 15.48 -17.94 18.20
CA PHE A 699 16.93 -17.96 18.00
C PHE A 699 17.66 -17.97 19.34
N PRO A 700 18.63 -18.89 19.56
CA PRO A 700 19.44 -18.92 20.78
C PRO A 700 20.25 -17.64 20.99
N GLN A 701 20.64 -16.97 19.90
CA GLN A 701 21.44 -15.75 19.96
C GLN A 701 20.95 -14.75 18.92
N VAL A 702 20.60 -13.55 19.39
CA VAL A 702 20.12 -12.44 18.56
C VAL A 702 20.93 -11.18 18.81
N THR A 703 21.21 -10.42 17.76
CA THR A 703 21.77 -9.06 17.86
C THR A 703 20.90 -8.06 17.11
N LEU A 704 20.92 -6.82 17.57
CA LEU A 704 20.23 -5.70 16.96
C LEU A 704 21.24 -4.70 16.41
N TRP A 705 21.06 -4.33 15.15
CA TRP A 705 21.89 -3.37 14.43
C TRP A 705 21.02 -2.20 13.98
N ARG A 706 21.60 -1.01 13.87
CA ARG A 706 20.96 0.17 13.27
C ARG A 706 21.33 0.22 11.79
N GLY A 707 20.35 0.45 10.93
CA GLY A 707 20.59 0.82 9.53
C GLY A 707 20.80 2.34 9.39
N GLU A 708 20.27 2.89 8.32
CA GLU A 708 20.03 4.33 8.17
C GLU A 708 18.96 4.74 9.19
N SER A 709 19.19 5.75 10.03
CA SER A 709 18.25 6.07 11.10
C SER A 709 16.85 6.37 10.53
N PRO A 710 15.77 5.77 11.06
CA PRO A 710 15.66 4.91 12.26
C PRO A 710 15.39 3.43 11.96
N ASP A 711 15.98 2.89 10.91
CA ASP A 711 15.86 1.48 10.60
C ASP A 711 16.66 0.61 11.57
N TYR A 712 16.11 -0.56 11.90
CA TYR A 712 16.79 -1.57 12.69
C TYR A 712 16.83 -2.90 11.97
N ILE A 713 17.86 -3.69 12.26
CA ILE A 713 18.10 -4.99 11.65
C ILE A 713 18.31 -6.01 12.76
N LEU A 714 17.47 -7.04 12.77
CA LEU A 714 17.59 -8.19 13.65
C LEU A 714 18.42 -9.27 12.96
N VAL A 715 19.44 -9.78 13.65
CA VAL A 715 20.23 -10.93 13.20
C VAL A 715 20.08 -12.05 14.21
N GLY A 716 19.40 -13.13 13.82
CA GLY A 716 19.23 -14.34 14.63
C GLY A 716 20.07 -15.50 14.10
N GLN A 717 20.87 -16.11 14.97
CA GLN A 717 21.63 -17.33 14.62
C GLN A 717 20.81 -18.58 14.94
N ARG A 718 20.79 -19.57 14.05
CA ARG A 718 20.11 -20.85 14.31
C ARG A 718 20.73 -21.61 15.48
N ASP A 719 22.06 -21.63 15.51
CA ASP A 719 22.91 -22.35 16.46
C ASP A 719 23.86 -21.35 17.15
N PRO A 720 24.22 -21.53 18.42
CA PRO A 720 25.08 -20.58 19.14
C PRO A 720 26.50 -20.52 18.56
N GLY A 721 27.05 -19.31 18.38
CA GLY A 721 28.43 -19.12 17.95
C GLY A 721 28.89 -17.66 18.00
N PRO A 722 30.20 -17.39 18.13
CA PRO A 722 30.70 -16.01 18.17
C PRO A 722 30.49 -15.31 16.82
N PHE A 723 30.11 -14.05 16.85
CA PHE A 723 30.20 -13.19 15.66
C PHE A 723 31.67 -12.75 15.49
N THR A 724 32.28 -13.04 14.35
CA THR A 724 33.69 -12.72 14.07
C THR A 724 33.81 -11.80 12.85
N LEU A 725 34.84 -10.95 12.84
CA LEU A 725 35.12 -10.02 11.73
C LEU A 725 36.12 -10.57 10.71
N ASP A 726 36.61 -11.80 10.90
CA ASP A 726 37.66 -12.41 10.08
C ASP A 726 37.29 -12.42 8.60
N ARG A 727 36.02 -12.72 8.30
CA ARG A 727 35.51 -12.69 6.93
C ARG A 727 35.46 -11.28 6.35
N LEU A 728 35.04 -10.28 7.13
CA LEU A 728 35.04 -8.90 6.65
C LEU A 728 36.46 -8.42 6.34
N ARG A 729 37.44 -8.82 7.16
CA ARG A 729 38.87 -8.55 6.92
C ARG A 729 39.37 -9.23 5.66
N GLU A 730 39.04 -10.51 5.46
CA GLU A 730 39.37 -11.26 4.25
C GLU A 730 38.78 -10.59 2.99
N LYS A 731 37.53 -10.15 3.06
CA LYS A 731 36.81 -9.55 1.93
C LYS A 731 37.04 -8.05 1.77
N TRP A 732 37.78 -7.42 2.67
CA TRP A 732 37.95 -5.97 2.73
C TRP A 732 38.51 -5.37 1.43
N SER A 733 39.45 -6.05 0.80
CA SER A 733 40.11 -5.60 -0.43
C SER A 733 39.35 -5.93 -1.71
N HIS A 734 38.18 -6.60 -1.63
CA HIS A 734 37.41 -6.96 -2.81
C HIS A 734 36.77 -5.71 -3.44
N PRO A 735 37.09 -5.33 -4.70
CA PRO A 735 36.68 -4.04 -5.25
C PRO A 735 35.17 -3.79 -5.24
N ALA A 736 34.37 -4.82 -5.53
CA ALA A 736 32.91 -4.70 -5.54
C ALA A 736 32.32 -4.43 -4.14
N LEU A 737 32.93 -5.01 -3.09
CA LEU A 737 32.47 -4.85 -1.71
C LEU A 737 32.99 -3.54 -1.11
N ARG A 738 34.18 -3.09 -1.54
CA ARG A 738 34.79 -1.86 -1.05
C ARG A 738 33.91 -0.63 -1.33
N ALA A 739 33.29 -0.57 -2.50
CA ALA A 739 32.35 0.51 -2.85
C ALA A 739 31.14 0.55 -1.90
N ASP A 740 30.59 -0.62 -1.53
CA ASP A 740 29.49 -0.71 -0.57
C ASP A 740 29.92 -0.28 0.84
N PHE A 741 31.12 -0.68 1.25
CA PHE A 741 31.70 -0.27 2.53
C PHE A 741 31.91 1.25 2.62
N ASP A 742 32.36 1.89 1.54
CA ASP A 742 32.49 3.34 1.48
C ASP A 742 31.14 4.06 1.56
N VAL A 743 30.08 3.53 0.94
CA VAL A 743 28.70 4.05 1.09
C VAL A 743 28.21 3.97 2.54
N MET A 744 28.60 2.91 3.27
CA MET A 744 28.30 2.73 4.69
C MET A 744 29.24 3.52 5.62
N GLY A 745 30.14 4.37 5.07
CA GLY A 745 31.08 5.18 5.85
C GLY A 745 32.27 4.40 6.43
N LEU A 746 32.43 3.13 6.09
CA LEU A 746 33.43 2.23 6.66
C LEU A 746 34.82 2.44 6.03
N ARG A 747 35.80 2.83 6.86
CA ARG A 747 37.22 2.97 6.46
C ARG A 747 38.10 1.79 6.85
N ARG A 748 37.63 0.93 7.75
CA ARG A 748 38.26 -0.33 8.17
C ARG A 748 37.19 -1.35 8.61
N PRO A 749 37.49 -2.66 8.59
CA PRO A 749 36.55 -3.72 8.95
C PRO A 749 35.83 -3.48 10.27
N GLU A 750 36.57 -3.04 11.28
CA GLU A 750 36.07 -2.83 12.64
C GLU A 750 35.00 -1.73 12.72
N GLY A 751 34.89 -0.85 11.73
CA GLY A 751 33.87 0.21 11.72
C GLY A 751 32.44 -0.32 11.76
N ILE A 752 32.21 -1.55 11.28
CA ILE A 752 30.89 -2.17 11.26
C ILE A 752 30.27 -2.29 12.66
N VAL A 753 31.10 -2.41 13.70
CA VAL A 753 30.63 -2.50 15.09
C VAL A 753 29.88 -1.25 15.52
N GLY A 754 30.11 -0.11 14.85
CA GLY A 754 29.38 1.12 15.08
C GLY A 754 27.87 0.96 14.86
N PHE A 755 27.46 0.10 13.92
CA PHE A 755 26.05 -0.18 13.66
C PHE A 755 25.40 -1.08 14.72
N HIS A 756 26.17 -1.78 15.56
CA HIS A 756 25.61 -2.63 16.61
C HIS A 756 24.93 -1.78 17.71
N ARG A 757 23.75 -2.21 18.17
CA ARG A 757 22.98 -1.55 19.24
C ARG A 757 22.85 -2.41 20.49
N LEU A 758 22.31 -3.63 20.38
CA LEU A 758 22.03 -4.48 21.54
C LEU A 758 22.39 -5.95 21.29
N ASP A 759 23.00 -6.56 22.31
CA ASP A 759 23.25 -8.00 22.40
C ASP A 759 21.98 -8.74 22.85
N ASP A 760 22.01 -10.07 22.73
CA ASP A 760 20.92 -10.98 23.09
C ASP A 760 20.37 -10.74 24.52
N ALA A 761 21.26 -10.60 25.50
CA ALA A 761 20.88 -10.40 26.89
C ALA A 761 20.11 -9.08 27.11
N ASP A 762 20.55 -8.01 26.46
CA ASP A 762 19.91 -6.69 26.57
C ASP A 762 18.61 -6.65 25.75
N LEU A 763 18.54 -7.32 24.61
CA LEU A 763 17.29 -7.49 23.86
C LEU A 763 16.23 -8.26 24.64
N ARG A 764 16.62 -9.34 25.33
CA ARG A 764 15.71 -10.11 26.18
C ARG A 764 15.20 -9.28 27.36
N LYS A 765 16.03 -8.39 27.93
CA LYS A 765 15.58 -7.43 28.95
C LYS A 765 14.58 -6.42 28.36
N LEU A 766 14.87 -5.84 27.18
CA LEU A 766 13.97 -4.91 26.50
C LEU A 766 12.62 -5.56 26.19
N ALA A 767 12.63 -6.80 25.71
CA ALA A 767 11.44 -7.55 25.36
C ALA A 767 10.68 -8.13 26.57
N ALA A 768 11.28 -8.14 27.76
CA ALA A 768 10.70 -8.77 28.94
C ALA A 768 9.31 -8.21 29.26
N GLY A 769 8.36 -9.11 29.56
CA GLY A 769 6.98 -8.77 29.87
C GLY A 769 6.12 -8.30 28.69
N SER A 770 6.69 -8.21 27.48
CA SER A 770 5.94 -7.85 26.27
C SER A 770 5.07 -9.02 25.78
N ILE A 771 4.01 -8.67 25.06
CA ILE A 771 3.10 -9.64 24.44
C ILE A 771 3.69 -10.15 23.12
N ARG A 772 3.35 -11.39 22.73
CA ARG A 772 3.75 -11.97 21.44
C ARG A 772 2.71 -11.75 20.35
N ASN A 773 3.17 -11.60 19.13
CA ASN A 773 2.37 -11.55 17.91
C ASN A 773 2.23 -12.98 17.34
N THR A 774 1.01 -13.41 17.04
CA THR A 774 0.72 -14.78 16.57
C THR A 774 -0.28 -14.73 15.42
N ASP A 775 -0.43 -15.81 14.66
CA ASP A 775 -1.43 -15.90 13.60
C ASP A 775 -2.86 -15.71 14.11
N ASP A 776 -3.19 -16.28 15.28
CA ASP A 776 -4.50 -16.12 15.91
C ASP A 776 -4.72 -14.70 16.42
N ARG A 777 -3.69 -14.11 17.04
CA ARG A 777 -3.71 -12.74 17.60
C ARG A 777 -2.65 -11.89 16.93
N ASN A 778 -2.90 -11.53 15.67
CA ASN A 778 -2.03 -10.66 14.89
C ASN A 778 -2.20 -9.19 15.32
N ARG A 779 -1.75 -8.86 16.53
CA ARG A 779 -1.94 -7.55 17.16
C ARG A 779 -1.20 -6.46 16.42
N LEU A 780 -0.04 -6.79 15.85
CA LEU A 780 0.79 -5.81 15.14
C LEU A 780 0.04 -5.22 13.94
N GLU A 781 -0.74 -6.04 13.21
CA GLU A 781 -1.55 -5.60 12.06
C GLU A 781 -2.54 -4.47 12.39
N TYR A 782 -3.03 -4.43 13.64
CA TYR A 782 -4.02 -3.45 14.09
C TYR A 782 -3.42 -2.32 14.93
N ARG A 783 -2.23 -2.53 15.51
CA ARG A 783 -1.55 -1.53 16.33
C ARG A 783 -0.62 -0.65 15.51
N ALA A 784 0.14 -1.21 14.57
CA ALA A 784 1.06 -0.45 13.72
C ALA A 784 0.37 0.69 12.93
N PRO A 785 -0.84 0.53 12.35
CA PRO A 785 -1.53 1.65 11.68
C PRO A 785 -1.84 2.84 12.58
N ARG A 786 -1.87 2.66 13.91
CA ARG A 786 -2.11 3.75 14.88
C ARG A 786 -0.89 4.62 15.13
N GLY A 787 0.31 4.16 14.77
CA GLY A 787 1.57 4.90 14.89
C GLY A 787 1.95 5.68 13.62
N LEU A 788 1.21 5.49 12.52
CA LEU A 788 1.60 5.94 11.17
C LEU A 788 1.97 7.42 11.06
N LEU A 789 1.21 8.30 11.70
CA LEU A 789 1.41 9.77 11.63
C LEU A 789 1.80 10.39 12.99
N VAL A 790 2.23 9.56 13.95
CA VAL A 790 2.61 10.03 15.28
C VAL A 790 4.07 10.48 15.26
N LYS A 791 4.31 11.75 15.63
CA LYS A 791 5.64 12.36 15.64
C LYS A 791 6.44 11.91 16.87
N GLY A 792 7.75 11.78 16.70
CA GLY A 792 8.70 11.44 17.78
C GLY A 792 8.75 9.96 18.18
N LEU A 793 8.07 9.06 17.46
CA LEU A 793 8.18 7.61 17.72
C LEU A 793 9.58 7.07 17.43
N GLU A 794 10.24 7.60 16.39
CA GLU A 794 11.65 7.33 16.10
C GLU A 794 12.53 7.60 17.33
N ASP A 795 12.47 8.80 17.88
CA ASP A 795 13.25 9.20 19.05
C ASP A 795 12.92 8.32 20.27
N GLN A 796 11.63 8.03 20.50
CA GLN A 796 11.21 7.17 21.61
C GLN A 796 11.76 5.75 21.50
N ASN A 797 11.75 5.16 20.30
CA ASN A 797 12.32 3.84 20.07
C ASN A 797 13.85 3.86 20.23
N ARG A 798 14.52 4.87 19.65
CA ARG A 798 15.95 5.09 19.80
C ARG A 798 16.33 5.18 21.28
N ASP A 799 15.65 6.02 22.05
CA ASP A 799 15.89 6.20 23.48
C ASP A 799 15.64 4.92 24.29
N ALA A 800 14.57 4.18 23.98
CA ALA A 800 14.27 2.91 24.64
C ALA A 800 15.37 1.86 24.40
N ILE A 801 15.93 1.83 23.19
CA ILE A 801 17.04 0.94 22.81
C ILE A 801 18.32 1.38 23.54
N TRP A 802 18.68 2.66 23.48
CA TRP A 802 19.90 3.17 24.13
C TRP A 802 19.91 2.96 25.64
N LYS A 803 18.76 3.17 26.31
CA LYS A 803 18.64 2.93 27.77
C LYS A 803 18.96 1.49 28.17
N GLN A 804 18.79 0.53 27.26
CA GLN A 804 19.02 -0.88 27.55
C GLN A 804 20.46 -1.32 27.24
N ARG A 805 21.23 -0.52 26.52
CA ARG A 805 22.61 -0.85 26.10
C ARG A 805 23.54 -0.87 27.31
N SER A 806 24.06 -2.05 27.65
CA SER A 806 24.95 -2.22 28.81
C SER A 806 26.42 -1.90 28.53
N ALA A 807 26.86 -1.95 27.26
CA ALA A 807 28.25 -1.74 26.87
C ALA A 807 28.37 -1.04 25.50
N PRO A 808 29.47 -0.29 25.25
CA PRO A 808 29.68 0.41 23.97
C PRO A 808 30.05 -0.56 22.83
N LEU A 809 30.65 -1.71 23.14
CA LEU A 809 30.93 -2.77 22.18
C LEU A 809 30.15 -4.02 22.56
N SER A 810 29.73 -4.79 21.55
CA SER A 810 29.09 -6.09 21.75
C SER A 810 30.03 -7.04 22.47
N SER A 811 29.52 -7.73 23.48
CA SER A 811 30.21 -8.85 24.15
C SER A 811 30.26 -10.12 23.28
N ILE A 812 29.39 -10.19 22.27
CA ILE A 812 29.27 -11.33 21.36
C ILE A 812 30.24 -11.22 20.17
N LEU A 813 30.61 -9.99 19.79
CA LEU A 813 31.61 -9.76 18.76
C LEU A 813 33.00 -10.07 19.30
N ARG A 814 33.71 -11.01 18.65
CA ARG A 814 35.11 -11.26 18.93
C ARG A 814 35.96 -10.17 18.27
N LEU A 815 36.53 -9.30 19.10
CA LEU A 815 37.37 -8.17 18.69
C LEU A 815 38.80 -8.38 19.20
N ASP A 816 39.79 -8.08 18.37
CA ASP A 816 41.20 -8.20 18.75
C ASP A 816 41.64 -7.04 19.64
N ASP A 817 41.20 -5.82 19.31
CA ASP A 817 41.46 -4.60 20.09
C ASP A 817 40.18 -3.75 20.20
N PRO A 818 39.60 -3.64 21.41
CA PRO A 818 38.41 -2.82 21.66
C PRO A 818 38.61 -1.33 21.35
N THR A 819 39.80 -0.78 21.57
CA THR A 819 40.09 0.64 21.33
C THR A 819 40.06 0.94 19.84
N VAL A 820 40.69 0.08 19.04
CA VAL A 820 40.68 0.18 17.57
C VAL A 820 39.25 0.08 17.04
N ALA A 821 38.43 -0.80 17.62
CA ALA A 821 37.03 -0.96 17.23
C ALA A 821 36.17 0.27 17.57
N LEU A 822 36.38 0.89 18.74
CA LEU A 822 35.72 2.14 19.12
C LEU A 822 36.14 3.31 18.23
N GLU A 823 37.44 3.45 17.94
CA GLU A 823 37.93 4.47 17.01
C GLU A 823 37.36 4.26 15.60
N ALA A 824 37.22 3.02 15.14
CA ALA A 824 36.65 2.70 13.84
C ALA A 824 35.14 3.01 13.77
N ALA A 825 34.41 2.74 14.85
CA ALA A 825 33.00 3.10 14.97
C ALA A 825 32.81 4.62 14.97
N ALA A 826 33.61 5.35 15.76
CA ALA A 826 33.62 6.81 15.77
C ALA A 826 33.95 7.37 14.38
N GLU A 827 34.97 6.84 13.72
CA GLU A 827 35.35 7.22 12.35
C GLU A 827 34.21 7.02 11.35
N THR A 828 33.48 5.90 11.47
CA THR A 828 32.34 5.60 10.61
C THR A 828 31.26 6.67 10.73
N PHE A 829 30.84 7.03 11.94
CA PHE A 829 29.78 8.03 12.13
C PHE A 829 30.24 9.47 11.88
N VAL A 830 31.53 9.80 12.12
CA VAL A 830 32.10 11.10 11.68
C VAL A 830 32.07 11.22 10.15
N ASN A 831 32.29 10.13 9.41
CA ASN A 831 32.20 10.14 7.94
C ASN A 831 30.76 10.24 7.43
N LEU A 832 29.80 9.63 8.15
CA LEU A 832 28.38 9.71 7.85
C LEU A 832 27.74 11.03 8.31
N ASP A 833 28.48 11.85 9.07
CA ASP A 833 27.98 13.06 9.73
C ASP A 833 26.77 12.79 10.63
N ASP A 834 26.88 11.75 11.45
CA ASP A 834 25.80 11.21 12.27
C ASP A 834 26.07 11.43 13.78
N GLU A 835 25.02 11.75 14.53
CA GLU A 835 25.09 12.05 15.97
C GLU A 835 25.68 10.92 16.82
N ASP A 836 25.62 9.67 16.36
CA ASP A 836 26.21 8.54 17.08
C ASP A 836 27.75 8.65 17.19
N ALA A 837 28.39 9.54 16.42
CA ALA A 837 29.80 9.89 16.60
C ALA A 837 30.10 10.40 18.03
N ASP A 838 29.21 11.21 18.63
CA ASP A 838 29.38 11.72 20.00
C ASP A 838 29.48 10.60 21.02
N PHE A 839 28.66 9.55 20.85
CA PHE A 839 28.68 8.38 21.73
C PHE A 839 30.06 7.72 21.71
N PHE A 840 30.58 7.34 20.54
CA PHE A 840 31.85 6.63 20.46
C PHE A 840 33.05 7.50 20.83
N ILE A 841 33.06 8.77 20.44
CA ILE A 841 34.12 9.72 20.84
C ILE A 841 34.12 9.91 22.36
N GLY A 842 32.95 10.06 22.98
CA GLY A 842 32.80 10.19 24.43
C GLY A 842 33.37 9.01 25.21
N TYR A 843 33.17 7.77 24.72
CA TYR A 843 33.77 6.58 25.34
C TYR A 843 35.29 6.54 25.26
N LEU A 844 35.87 7.14 24.22
CA LEU A 844 37.30 7.25 24.03
C LEU A 844 37.94 8.37 24.87
N GLU A 845 37.17 9.25 25.52
CA GLU A 845 37.72 10.37 26.30
C GLU A 845 38.56 9.94 27.50
N ASN A 846 38.29 8.76 28.04
CA ASN A 846 39.07 8.18 29.13
C ASN A 846 40.28 7.35 28.65
N ALA A 847 40.43 7.17 27.33
CA ALA A 847 41.58 6.50 26.75
C ALA A 847 42.79 7.44 26.67
N ALA A 848 43.99 6.87 26.50
CA ALA A 848 45.18 7.68 26.25
C ALA A 848 45.02 8.47 24.93
N GLU A 849 45.36 9.77 24.96
CA GLU A 849 45.23 10.64 23.79
C GLU A 849 46.06 10.07 22.61
N SER A 850 45.37 9.71 21.51
CA SER A 850 45.97 9.21 20.28
C SER A 850 45.83 10.25 19.16
N ALA A 851 46.71 10.19 18.15
CA ALA A 851 46.59 11.04 16.95
C ALA A 851 45.22 10.86 16.26
N GLN A 852 44.72 9.62 16.23
CA GLN A 852 43.43 9.28 15.63
C GLN A 852 42.25 9.86 16.42
N LEU A 853 42.23 9.74 17.75
CA LEU A 853 41.16 10.31 18.57
C LEU A 853 41.11 11.84 18.43
N ALA A 854 42.27 12.49 18.47
CA ALA A 854 42.37 13.94 18.26
C ALA A 854 41.89 14.35 16.86
N LEU A 855 42.19 13.55 15.82
CA LEU A 855 41.71 13.76 14.46
C LEU A 855 40.18 13.64 14.38
N LEU A 856 39.60 12.59 15.00
CA LEU A 856 38.17 12.34 15.01
C LEU A 856 37.41 13.46 15.72
N ARG A 857 37.86 13.89 16.90
CA ARG A 857 37.31 15.07 17.60
C ARG A 857 37.39 16.30 16.71
N GLY A 858 38.56 16.54 16.11
CA GLY A 858 38.80 17.66 15.22
C GLY A 858 37.83 17.73 14.04
N ARG A 859 37.64 16.59 13.35
CA ARG A 859 36.69 16.46 12.24
C ARG A 859 35.24 16.60 12.70
N TRP A 860 34.88 16.01 13.83
CA TRP A 860 33.52 16.13 14.38
C TRP A 860 33.17 17.56 14.78
N HIS A 861 34.07 18.26 15.47
CA HIS A 861 33.93 19.68 15.76
C HIS A 861 33.81 20.52 14.49
N LEU A 862 34.57 20.17 13.44
CA LEU A 862 34.51 20.86 12.15
C LEU A 862 33.17 20.68 11.45
N ASN A 863 32.58 19.47 11.46
CA ASN A 863 31.25 19.20 10.95
C ASN A 863 30.20 20.05 11.70
N GLY A 864 30.25 20.05 13.03
CA GLY A 864 29.41 20.89 13.89
C GLY A 864 29.75 22.39 13.89
N SER A 865 30.64 22.86 13.00
CA SER A 865 31.07 24.26 12.87
C SER A 865 31.66 24.90 14.15
N ARG A 866 32.18 24.07 15.07
CA ARG A 866 32.92 24.47 16.28
C ARG A 866 34.41 24.66 15.94
N LEU A 867 34.73 25.80 15.31
CA LEU A 867 36.01 26.01 14.62
C LEU A 867 37.22 26.06 15.56
N ASP A 868 37.08 26.60 16.76
CA ASP A 868 38.20 26.74 17.70
C ASP A 868 38.54 25.41 18.36
N GLU A 869 37.53 24.64 18.77
CA GLU A 869 37.68 23.28 19.27
C GLU A 869 38.25 22.36 18.18
N ALA A 870 37.77 22.49 16.95
CA ALA A 870 38.32 21.78 15.79
C ALA A 870 39.80 22.13 15.61
N LYS A 871 40.17 23.41 15.64
CA LYS A 871 41.57 23.86 15.51
C LYS A 871 42.45 23.22 16.56
N GLN A 872 42.03 23.24 17.83
CA GLN A 872 42.80 22.70 18.94
C GLN A 872 43.01 21.19 18.81
N ALA A 873 41.94 20.45 18.52
CA ALA A 873 41.99 19.01 18.35
C ALA A 873 42.83 18.60 17.12
N LEU A 874 42.65 19.25 15.97
CA LEU A 874 43.42 18.96 14.75
C LEU A 874 44.90 19.35 14.88
N THR A 875 45.22 20.43 15.61
CA THR A 875 46.62 20.79 15.94
C THR A 875 47.25 19.70 16.80
N THR A 876 46.50 19.16 17.75
CA THR A 876 46.95 18.04 18.59
C THR A 876 47.18 16.79 17.76
N ALA A 877 46.25 16.46 16.86
CA ALA A 877 46.38 15.34 15.93
C ALA A 877 47.64 15.45 15.07
N LEU A 878 47.87 16.62 14.45
CA LEU A 878 49.05 16.86 13.62
C LEU A 878 50.36 16.86 14.42
N ARG A 879 50.34 17.28 15.70
CA ARG A 879 51.51 17.20 16.58
C ARG A 879 51.87 15.75 16.92
N LEU A 880 50.87 14.89 17.12
CA LEU A 880 51.04 13.48 17.44
C LEU A 880 51.38 12.66 16.18
N ASP A 881 50.87 13.04 15.01
CA ASP A 881 51.26 12.50 13.71
C ASP A 881 51.52 13.63 12.70
N LEU A 882 52.80 14.00 12.56
CA LEU A 882 53.27 15.07 11.66
C LEU A 882 53.03 14.76 10.16
N LYS A 883 52.68 13.51 9.82
CA LYS A 883 52.41 13.08 8.45
C LYS A 883 50.92 13.03 8.11
N SER A 884 50.02 13.22 9.09
CA SER A 884 48.57 13.18 8.88
C SER A 884 48.12 14.28 7.91
N LEU A 885 47.77 13.88 6.68
CA LEU A 885 47.19 14.80 5.68
C LEU A 885 45.79 15.24 6.09
N ASP A 886 44.99 14.34 6.69
CA ASP A 886 43.64 14.64 7.16
C ASP A 886 43.63 15.72 8.25
N ALA A 887 44.58 15.67 9.20
CA ALA A 887 44.70 16.70 10.24
C ALA A 887 45.09 18.06 9.63
N ALA A 888 46.03 18.07 8.68
CA ALA A 888 46.43 19.28 7.97
C ALA A 888 45.30 19.87 7.12
N ASP A 889 44.53 19.02 6.43
CA ASP A 889 43.37 19.42 5.63
C ASP A 889 42.25 20.00 6.50
N GLY A 890 41.99 19.37 7.65
CA GLY A 890 41.08 19.90 8.65
C GLY A 890 41.50 21.31 9.10
N LEU A 891 42.78 21.52 9.42
CA LEU A 891 43.31 22.83 9.81
C LEU A 891 43.20 23.86 8.67
N ALA A 892 43.46 23.46 7.43
CA ALA A 892 43.28 24.31 6.26
C ALA A 892 41.81 24.72 6.11
N THR A 893 40.87 23.78 6.33
CA THR A 893 39.44 24.06 6.30
C THR A 893 39.00 24.99 7.42
N VAL A 894 39.52 24.82 8.65
CA VAL A 894 39.28 25.74 9.77
C VAL A 894 39.78 27.14 9.43
N ALA A 895 41.04 27.28 9.01
CA ALA A 895 41.62 28.56 8.63
C ALA A 895 40.79 29.27 7.54
N ARG A 896 40.35 28.52 6.51
CA ARG A 896 39.49 29.05 5.45
C ARG A 896 38.13 29.52 5.99
N ARG A 897 37.47 28.74 6.87
CA ARG A 897 36.18 29.13 7.47
C ARG A 897 36.32 30.32 8.43
N GLN A 898 37.49 30.52 9.02
CA GLN A 898 37.83 31.71 9.83
C GLN A 898 38.27 32.93 8.99
N GLY A 899 38.28 32.83 7.65
CA GLY A 899 38.74 33.90 6.76
C GLY A 899 40.28 34.08 6.69
N GLN A 900 41.06 33.18 7.31
CA GLN A 900 42.52 33.19 7.30
C GLN A 900 43.05 32.53 6.02
N TYR A 901 42.74 33.13 4.88
CA TYR A 901 42.98 32.54 3.56
C TYR A 901 44.46 32.27 3.26
N ASP A 902 45.37 33.12 3.72
CA ASP A 902 46.82 32.92 3.51
C ASP A 902 47.33 31.69 4.26
N THR A 903 46.83 31.47 5.48
CA THR A 903 47.17 30.29 6.28
C THR A 903 46.57 29.02 5.66
N ALA A 904 45.30 29.08 5.24
CA ALA A 904 44.64 27.97 4.57
C ALA A 904 45.36 27.59 3.26
N GLU A 905 45.77 28.58 2.46
CA GLU A 905 46.53 28.36 1.23
C GLU A 905 47.90 27.73 1.49
N LEU A 906 48.64 28.21 2.50
CA LEU A 906 49.92 27.64 2.87
C LEU A 906 49.79 26.15 3.23
N LEU A 907 48.80 25.82 4.07
CA LEU A 907 48.53 24.44 4.46
C LEU A 907 48.14 23.56 3.26
N CYS A 908 47.26 24.05 2.38
CA CYS A 908 46.89 23.32 1.16
C CYS A 908 48.10 23.07 0.24
N ARG A 909 48.98 24.07 0.06
CA ARG A 909 50.20 23.91 -0.74
C ARG A 909 51.15 22.88 -0.12
N GLN A 910 51.26 22.84 1.21
CA GLN A 910 52.06 21.82 1.90
C GLN A 910 51.48 20.41 1.72
N ILE A 911 50.16 20.27 1.76
CA ILE A 911 49.47 19.01 1.48
C ILE A 911 49.74 18.57 0.03
N LEU A 912 49.51 19.46 -0.93
CA LEU A 912 49.70 19.19 -2.36
C LEU A 912 51.17 18.94 -2.74
N ALA A 913 52.13 19.47 -1.98
CA ALA A 913 53.54 19.15 -2.16
C ALA A 913 53.87 17.70 -1.76
N ARG A 914 53.11 17.11 -0.82
CA ARG A 914 53.25 15.71 -0.40
C ARG A 914 52.40 14.77 -1.26
N ASP A 915 51.18 15.17 -1.56
CA ASP A 915 50.25 14.47 -2.44
C ASP A 915 49.59 15.44 -3.43
N PRO A 916 50.12 15.58 -4.65
CA PRO A 916 49.56 16.46 -5.67
C PRO A 916 48.13 16.13 -6.11
N LYS A 917 47.63 14.92 -5.79
CA LYS A 917 46.29 14.45 -6.16
C LYS A 917 45.27 14.52 -5.03
N TYR A 918 45.64 15.11 -3.89
CA TYR A 918 44.78 15.20 -2.72
C TYR A 918 43.58 16.13 -2.97
N LEU A 919 42.44 15.53 -3.38
CA LEU A 919 41.25 16.24 -3.84
C LEU A 919 40.70 17.27 -2.82
N PRO A 920 40.65 17.02 -1.50
CA PRO A 920 40.16 18.01 -0.54
C PRO A 920 40.97 19.31 -0.54
N ALA A 921 42.31 19.22 -0.67
CA ALA A 921 43.17 20.41 -0.75
C ALA A 921 42.98 21.17 -2.06
N LEU A 922 42.81 20.49 -3.20
CA LEU A 922 42.46 21.13 -4.48
C LEU A 922 41.13 21.88 -4.37
N ARG A 923 40.11 21.27 -3.74
CA ARG A 923 38.81 21.89 -3.50
C ARG A 923 38.92 23.09 -2.57
N CYS A 924 39.78 23.01 -1.55
CA CYS A 924 40.07 24.12 -0.65
C CYS A 924 40.73 25.29 -1.39
N MET A 925 41.72 25.02 -2.26
CA MET A 925 42.36 26.03 -3.12
C MET A 925 41.36 26.73 -4.04
N MET A 926 40.44 25.99 -4.66
CA MET A 926 39.34 26.57 -5.43
C MET A 926 38.49 27.50 -4.56
N ARG A 927 38.04 27.04 -3.38
CA ARG A 927 37.18 27.83 -2.48
C ARG A 927 37.86 29.09 -1.95
N ILE A 928 39.17 29.04 -1.68
CA ILE A 928 39.98 30.20 -1.26
C ILE A 928 40.01 31.25 -2.37
N ASN A 929 40.33 30.85 -3.61
CA ASN A 929 40.39 31.77 -4.75
C ASN A 929 39.01 32.34 -5.08
N ARG A 930 37.95 31.53 -4.96
CA ARG A 930 36.56 32.00 -5.09
C ARG A 930 36.23 33.08 -4.08
N ALA A 931 36.62 32.91 -2.81
CA ALA A 931 36.36 33.88 -1.75
C ALA A 931 37.16 35.19 -1.92
N ARG A 932 38.31 35.14 -2.61
CA ARG A 932 39.09 36.31 -3.01
C ARG A 932 38.63 36.92 -4.34
N GLU A 933 37.55 36.41 -4.94
CA GLU A 933 37.06 36.82 -6.26
C GLU A 933 38.07 36.61 -7.41
N ASN A 934 39.05 35.73 -7.20
CA ASN A 934 39.99 35.29 -8.23
C ASN A 934 39.34 34.19 -9.10
N TRP A 935 38.29 34.55 -9.83
CA TRP A 935 37.42 33.60 -10.53
C TRP A 935 38.17 32.70 -11.53
N ASP A 936 39.13 33.26 -12.27
CA ASP A 936 39.93 32.51 -13.23
C ASP A 936 40.79 31.43 -12.57
N VAL A 937 41.47 31.78 -11.48
CA VAL A 937 42.31 30.86 -10.71
C VAL A 937 41.44 29.80 -10.02
N ALA A 938 40.27 30.19 -9.50
CA ALA A 938 39.32 29.25 -8.91
C ALA A 938 38.81 28.23 -9.95
N ALA A 939 38.53 28.67 -11.18
CA ALA A 939 38.13 27.79 -12.27
C ALA A 939 39.24 26.81 -12.67
N GLU A 940 40.50 27.26 -12.70
CA GLU A 940 41.66 26.39 -12.95
C GLU A 940 41.80 25.29 -11.90
N TRP A 941 41.66 25.62 -10.61
CA TRP A 941 41.69 24.63 -9.53
C TRP A 941 40.54 23.62 -9.63
N GLN A 942 39.33 24.08 -9.93
CA GLN A 942 38.17 23.19 -10.10
C GLN A 942 38.34 22.28 -11.31
N ALA A 943 38.80 22.80 -12.45
CA ALA A 943 39.09 22.01 -13.64
C ALA A 943 40.23 21.01 -13.40
N GLY A 944 41.23 21.39 -12.60
CA GLY A 944 42.30 20.50 -12.14
C GLY A 944 41.76 19.35 -11.27
N LEU A 945 40.86 19.66 -10.33
CA LEU A 945 40.17 18.67 -9.49
C LEU A 945 39.38 17.67 -10.36
N LEU A 946 38.56 18.17 -11.30
CA LEU A 946 37.74 17.33 -12.19
C LEU A 946 38.58 16.39 -13.07
N LYS A 947 39.82 16.73 -13.39
CA LYS A 947 40.75 15.86 -14.14
C LYS A 947 41.32 14.71 -13.29
N LEU A 948 41.37 14.90 -11.98
CA LEU A 948 41.97 13.96 -11.04
C LEU A 948 40.93 13.11 -10.32
N ASP A 949 39.70 13.61 -10.22
CA ASP A 949 38.56 12.86 -9.71
C ASP A 949 38.21 11.71 -10.67
N PRO A 950 38.24 10.43 -10.23
CA PRO A 950 37.89 9.31 -11.07
C PRO A 950 36.39 9.26 -11.44
N ALA A 951 35.52 9.92 -10.68
CA ALA A 951 34.08 9.88 -10.88
C ALA A 951 33.39 11.18 -10.38
N PRO A 952 33.68 12.36 -10.99
CA PRO A 952 33.08 13.61 -10.57
C PRO A 952 31.56 13.59 -10.74
N ASP A 953 30.86 14.06 -9.71
CA ASP A 953 29.41 14.22 -9.69
C ASP A 953 28.96 15.50 -10.42
N ALA A 954 27.65 15.64 -10.63
CA ALA A 954 27.05 16.81 -11.27
C ALA A 954 27.34 18.12 -10.51
N ASP A 955 27.54 18.00 -9.21
CA ASP A 955 27.73 19.07 -8.26
C ASP A 955 29.10 19.76 -8.47
N GLU A 956 30.14 18.98 -8.73
CA GLU A 956 31.47 19.50 -9.08
C GLU A 956 31.49 20.21 -10.44
N PHE A 957 30.71 19.74 -11.41
CA PHE A 957 30.53 20.44 -12.69
C PHE A 957 29.73 21.74 -12.53
N SER A 958 28.68 21.74 -11.71
CA SER A 958 27.89 22.94 -11.39
C SER A 958 28.75 24.00 -10.71
N ARG A 959 29.62 23.60 -9.77
CA ARG A 959 30.59 24.50 -9.12
C ARG A 959 31.55 25.14 -10.12
N LEU A 960 32.05 24.38 -11.11
CA LEU A 960 32.88 24.94 -12.18
C LEU A 960 32.09 25.98 -13.00
N GLY A 961 30.85 25.65 -13.38
CA GLY A 961 29.97 26.54 -14.12
C GLY A 961 29.72 27.86 -13.39
N GLU A 962 29.42 27.81 -12.10
CA GLU A 962 29.21 29.00 -11.26
C GLU A 962 30.44 29.92 -11.23
N VAL A 963 31.63 29.36 -10.99
CA VAL A 963 32.87 30.14 -10.93
C VAL A 963 33.19 30.78 -12.28
N LEU A 964 33.01 30.04 -13.38
CA LEU A 964 33.19 30.58 -14.74
C LEU A 964 32.17 31.68 -15.06
N MET A 965 30.92 31.53 -14.64
CA MET A 965 29.86 32.51 -14.83
C MET A 965 30.18 33.81 -14.09
N GLN A 966 30.63 33.73 -12.83
CA GLN A 966 31.06 34.91 -12.06
C GLN A 966 32.30 35.59 -12.66
N GLY A 967 33.21 34.80 -13.24
CA GLY A 967 34.34 35.32 -14.02
C GLY A 967 33.98 35.87 -15.40
N GLY A 968 32.69 35.95 -15.76
CA GLY A 968 32.22 36.46 -17.05
C GLY A 968 32.40 35.52 -18.25
N LYS A 969 32.91 34.30 -18.03
CA LYS A 969 33.18 33.28 -19.06
C LYS A 969 31.94 32.43 -19.34
N ASN A 970 30.83 33.09 -19.71
CA ASN A 970 29.50 32.47 -19.85
C ASN A 970 29.46 31.25 -20.81
N ASP A 971 30.23 31.28 -21.90
CA ASP A 971 30.23 30.17 -22.87
C ASP A 971 30.93 28.90 -22.33
N LEU A 972 31.91 29.07 -21.44
CA LEU A 972 32.54 27.94 -20.74
C LEU A 972 31.66 27.47 -19.58
N ALA A 973 31.00 28.40 -18.88
CA ALA A 973 30.05 28.08 -17.83
C ALA A 973 28.89 27.23 -18.36
N GLU A 974 28.33 27.60 -19.52
CA GLU A 974 27.28 26.86 -20.22
C GLU A 974 27.70 25.40 -20.47
N ARG A 975 28.92 25.14 -20.94
CA ARG A 975 29.45 23.77 -21.14
C ARG A 975 29.56 22.99 -19.83
N ALA A 976 30.01 23.64 -18.76
CA ALA A 976 30.12 23.00 -17.45
C ALA A 976 28.74 22.63 -16.88
N PHE A 977 27.74 23.51 -17.02
CA PHE A 977 26.37 23.19 -16.62
C PHE A 977 25.74 22.09 -17.47
N PHE A 978 26.01 22.03 -18.78
CA PHE A 978 25.56 20.88 -19.58
C PHE A 978 26.24 19.58 -19.17
N ALA A 979 27.53 19.59 -18.83
CA ALA A 979 28.20 18.41 -18.26
C ALA A 979 27.59 17.98 -16.92
N ALA A 980 27.12 18.94 -16.09
CA ALA A 980 26.35 18.65 -14.89
C ALA A 980 25.01 17.98 -15.24
N LEU A 981 24.27 18.51 -16.22
CA LEU A 981 22.98 17.94 -16.65
C LEU A 981 23.10 16.57 -17.33
N GLU A 982 24.24 16.26 -17.97
CA GLU A 982 24.52 14.91 -18.48
C GLU A 982 24.64 13.88 -17.34
N LYS A 983 25.10 14.31 -16.16
CA LYS A 983 25.24 13.46 -14.97
C LYS A 983 23.95 13.41 -14.15
N GLU A 984 23.35 14.56 -13.90
CA GLU A 984 22.10 14.70 -13.16
C GLU A 984 21.16 15.66 -13.91
N PRO A 985 20.24 15.11 -14.74
CA PRO A 985 19.29 15.90 -15.52
C PRO A 985 18.35 16.77 -14.68
N TYR A 986 18.19 16.46 -13.39
CA TYR A 986 17.34 17.24 -12.50
C TYR A 986 18.08 18.34 -11.73
N SER A 987 19.35 18.60 -12.08
CA SER A 987 20.20 19.53 -11.32
C SER A 987 19.60 20.94 -11.23
N TYR A 988 19.17 21.34 -10.04
CA TYR A 988 18.63 22.66 -9.75
C TYR A 988 19.63 23.75 -10.14
N ALA A 989 20.88 23.62 -9.67
CA ALA A 989 21.92 24.62 -9.87
C ALA A 989 22.21 24.85 -11.36
N ALA A 990 22.29 23.78 -12.15
CA ALA A 990 22.57 23.88 -13.58
C ALA A 990 21.40 24.51 -14.35
N HIS A 991 20.15 24.07 -14.11
CA HIS A 991 18.97 24.67 -14.77
C HIS A 991 18.82 26.14 -14.40
N ARG A 992 18.87 26.48 -13.10
CA ARG A 992 18.69 27.86 -12.63
C ARG A 992 19.72 28.81 -13.25
N ASN A 993 21.01 28.42 -13.27
CA ASN A 993 22.08 29.26 -13.81
C ASN A 993 22.09 29.33 -15.35
N LEU A 994 21.74 28.26 -16.07
CA LEU A 994 21.55 28.32 -17.52
C LEU A 994 20.41 29.26 -17.91
N GLY A 995 19.29 29.20 -17.17
CA GLY A 995 18.17 30.14 -17.31
C GLY A 995 18.63 31.59 -17.20
N GLU A 996 19.42 31.92 -16.18
CA GLU A 996 19.97 33.27 -16.01
C GLU A 996 20.93 33.71 -17.11
N ILE A 997 21.83 32.83 -17.56
CA ILE A 997 22.76 33.13 -18.66
C ILE A 997 21.97 33.50 -19.92
N TYR A 998 20.96 32.72 -20.26
CA TYR A 998 20.14 32.97 -21.45
C TYR A 998 19.21 34.18 -21.29
N LEU A 999 18.66 34.42 -20.10
CA LEU A 999 17.89 35.62 -19.79
C LEU A 999 18.73 36.89 -20.02
N LYS A 1000 19.96 36.92 -19.49
CA LYS A 1000 20.91 38.04 -19.68
C LYS A 1000 21.29 38.23 -21.16
N LYS A 1001 21.43 37.13 -21.91
CA LYS A 1001 21.67 37.15 -23.37
C LYS A 1001 20.40 37.45 -24.19
N LYS A 1002 19.23 37.63 -23.56
CA LYS A 1002 17.91 37.80 -24.20
C LYS A 1002 17.54 36.67 -25.16
N LEU A 1003 18.03 35.46 -24.88
CA LEU A 1003 17.73 34.24 -25.64
C LEU A 1003 16.53 33.54 -25.00
N TRP A 1004 15.35 34.13 -25.17
CA TRP A 1004 14.11 33.74 -24.48
C TRP A 1004 13.74 32.28 -24.68
N ASP A 1005 13.83 31.78 -25.92
CA ASP A 1005 13.50 30.38 -26.27
C ASP A 1005 14.40 29.36 -25.56
N LYS A 1006 15.62 29.76 -25.20
CA LYS A 1006 16.54 28.92 -24.41
C LYS A 1006 16.34 29.09 -22.91
N ALA A 1007 15.98 30.29 -22.44
CA ALA A 1007 15.78 30.55 -21.02
C ALA A 1007 14.51 29.89 -20.47
N GLU A 1008 13.42 29.89 -21.24
CA GLU A 1008 12.11 29.33 -20.85
C GLU A 1008 12.19 27.91 -20.29
N PRO A 1009 12.72 26.90 -21.01
CA PRO A 1009 12.69 25.52 -20.54
C PRO A 1009 13.46 25.35 -19.23
N HIS A 1010 14.53 26.11 -18.99
CA HIS A 1010 15.31 26.02 -17.76
C HIS A 1010 14.56 26.61 -16.56
N PHE A 1011 13.95 27.80 -16.68
CA PHE A 1011 13.15 28.35 -15.58
C PHE A 1011 11.88 27.55 -15.34
N ALA A 1012 11.20 27.08 -16.40
CA ALA A 1012 10.03 26.23 -16.29
C ALA A 1012 10.36 24.92 -15.56
N PHE A 1013 11.53 24.34 -15.83
CA PHE A 1013 12.04 23.15 -15.13
C PHE A 1013 12.16 23.40 -13.62
N VAL A 1014 12.82 24.49 -13.22
CA VAL A 1014 13.01 24.82 -11.80
C VAL A 1014 11.67 25.10 -11.12
N VAL A 1015 10.77 25.85 -11.75
CA VAL A 1015 9.41 26.11 -11.24
C VAL A 1015 8.58 24.83 -11.10
N HIS A 1016 8.90 23.76 -11.83
CA HIS A 1016 8.22 22.48 -11.77
C HIS A 1016 8.79 21.52 -10.72
N PHE A 1017 10.09 21.24 -10.79
CA PHE A 1017 10.75 20.24 -9.91
C PHE A 1017 11.19 20.82 -8.57
N HIS A 1018 11.41 22.14 -8.50
CA HIS A 1018 11.90 22.86 -7.33
C HIS A 1018 11.04 24.10 -7.03
N PRO A 1019 9.70 23.94 -6.93
CA PRO A 1019 8.75 25.05 -6.96
C PRO A 1019 8.88 26.04 -5.80
N ASP A 1020 9.51 25.63 -4.69
CA ASP A 1020 9.72 26.39 -3.46
C ASP A 1020 11.20 26.76 -3.20
N ALA A 1021 12.09 26.56 -4.17
CA ALA A 1021 13.52 26.84 -4.02
C ALA A 1021 13.92 28.32 -4.18
N ASP A 1022 13.50 28.99 -5.25
CA ASP A 1022 13.96 30.37 -5.56
C ASP A 1022 12.86 31.23 -6.22
N PRO A 1023 12.41 32.33 -5.57
CA PRO A 1023 11.43 33.25 -6.14
C PRO A 1023 11.92 33.93 -7.43
N GLY A 1024 13.22 34.10 -7.62
CA GLY A 1024 13.81 34.71 -8.82
C GLY A 1024 13.51 33.93 -10.09
N THR A 1025 13.31 32.62 -10.01
CA THR A 1025 12.95 31.80 -11.18
C THR A 1025 11.54 32.08 -11.70
N TYR A 1026 10.60 32.43 -10.81
CA TYR A 1026 9.25 32.89 -11.20
C TYR A 1026 9.31 34.25 -11.89
N VAL A 1027 10.18 35.15 -11.42
CA VAL A 1027 10.40 36.46 -12.03
C VAL A 1027 11.02 36.30 -13.42
N GLY A 1028 12.08 35.51 -13.55
CA GLY A 1028 12.75 35.22 -14.82
C GLY A 1028 11.81 34.59 -15.85
N LEU A 1029 11.02 33.60 -15.44
CA LEU A 1029 10.03 32.97 -16.32
C LEU A 1029 8.93 33.95 -16.77
N ALA A 1030 8.46 34.81 -15.86
CA ALA A 1030 7.49 35.84 -16.20
C ALA A 1030 8.04 36.90 -17.16
N GLU A 1031 9.32 37.26 -17.04
CA GLU A 1031 10.01 38.14 -18.00
C GLU A 1031 10.07 37.50 -19.39
N VAL A 1032 10.45 36.22 -19.47
CA VAL A 1032 10.45 35.45 -20.72
C VAL A 1032 9.06 35.44 -21.36
N PHE A 1033 8.00 35.18 -20.59
CA PHE A 1033 6.63 35.22 -21.09
C PHE A 1033 6.21 36.61 -21.58
N ARG A 1034 6.58 37.70 -20.90
CA ARG A 1034 6.32 39.07 -21.37
C ARG A 1034 7.05 39.36 -22.68
N ALA A 1035 8.34 39.01 -22.76
CA ALA A 1035 9.18 39.25 -23.93
C ALA A 1035 8.72 38.46 -25.17
N THR A 1036 8.10 37.30 -24.97
CA THR A 1036 7.57 36.43 -26.04
C THR A 1036 6.08 36.66 -26.34
N GLY A 1037 5.48 37.73 -25.83
CA GLY A 1037 4.08 38.09 -26.15
C GLY A 1037 3.01 37.26 -25.44
N ARG A 1038 3.34 36.63 -24.29
CA ARG A 1038 2.44 35.81 -23.45
C ARG A 1038 2.18 36.46 -22.07
N PRO A 1039 1.58 37.67 -22.01
CA PRO A 1039 1.42 38.39 -20.74
C PRO A 1039 0.51 37.68 -19.72
N GLN A 1040 -0.46 36.88 -20.16
CA GLN A 1040 -1.31 36.11 -19.26
C GLN A 1040 -0.52 35.03 -18.49
N SER A 1041 0.32 34.27 -19.20
CA SER A 1041 1.20 33.27 -18.58
C SER A 1041 2.18 33.90 -17.58
N ALA A 1042 2.67 35.11 -17.87
CA ALA A 1042 3.50 35.87 -16.93
C ALA A 1042 2.75 36.21 -15.63
N VAL A 1043 1.50 36.64 -15.75
CA VAL A 1043 0.64 36.95 -14.59
C VAL A 1043 0.34 35.71 -13.77
N GLU A 1044 -0.01 34.59 -14.40
CA GLU A 1044 -0.27 33.32 -13.72
C GLU A 1044 0.96 32.81 -12.99
N THR A 1045 2.13 32.88 -13.63
CA THR A 1045 3.42 32.52 -13.04
C THR A 1045 3.71 33.35 -11.79
N LEU A 1046 3.59 34.68 -11.88
CA LEU A 1046 3.82 35.58 -10.74
C LEU A 1046 2.79 35.38 -9.63
N ARG A 1047 1.53 35.07 -9.96
CA ARG A 1047 0.50 34.76 -8.96
C ARG A 1047 0.82 33.45 -8.21
N LYS A 1048 1.28 32.43 -8.92
CA LYS A 1048 1.76 31.18 -8.31
C LYS A 1048 2.98 31.46 -7.41
N GLY A 1049 3.96 32.21 -7.92
CA GLY A 1049 5.14 32.63 -7.18
C GLY A 1049 4.78 33.41 -5.91
N LEU A 1050 3.79 34.31 -5.96
CA LEU A 1050 3.34 35.08 -4.80
C LEU A 1050 2.68 34.21 -3.73
N ARG A 1051 1.93 33.17 -4.13
CA ARG A 1051 1.33 32.22 -3.18
C ARG A 1051 2.40 31.41 -2.44
N ILE A 1052 3.48 31.01 -3.12
CA ILE A 1052 4.57 30.20 -2.55
C ILE A 1052 5.55 31.08 -1.75
N PHE A 1053 5.87 32.26 -2.28
CA PHE A 1053 6.79 33.25 -1.69
C PHE A 1053 6.07 34.57 -1.39
N PRO A 1054 5.13 34.59 -0.41
CA PRO A 1054 4.37 35.78 -0.08
C PRO A 1054 5.26 36.93 0.38
N ASP A 1055 6.44 36.66 0.92
CA ASP A 1055 7.38 37.67 1.46
C ASP A 1055 8.37 38.21 0.40
N SER A 1056 8.32 37.74 -0.85
CA SER A 1056 9.19 38.23 -1.91
C SER A 1056 8.75 39.62 -2.39
N ALA A 1057 9.48 40.66 -1.98
CA ALA A 1057 9.20 42.05 -2.36
C ALA A 1057 9.23 42.27 -3.88
N GLU A 1058 10.05 41.49 -4.61
CA GLU A 1058 10.15 41.56 -6.06
C GLU A 1058 8.91 40.98 -6.74
N ILE A 1059 8.45 39.80 -6.32
CA ILE A 1059 7.22 39.20 -6.84
C ILE A 1059 6.01 40.07 -6.49
N GLN A 1060 5.92 40.59 -5.26
CA GLN A 1060 4.82 41.50 -4.86
C GLN A 1060 4.72 42.73 -5.77
N ARG A 1061 5.86 43.30 -6.18
CA ARG A 1061 5.91 44.46 -7.07
C ARG A 1061 5.46 44.13 -8.50
N LEU A 1062 5.83 42.94 -8.99
CA LEU A 1062 5.62 42.53 -10.37
C LEU A 1062 4.29 41.80 -10.61
N ALA A 1063 3.77 41.12 -9.58
CA ALA A 1063 2.50 40.43 -9.60
C ALA A 1063 1.37 41.48 -9.66
N PRO A 1064 0.42 41.36 -10.58
CA PRO A 1064 -0.69 42.30 -10.62
C PRO A 1064 -1.54 42.15 -9.36
N VAL A 1065 -1.67 43.24 -8.60
CA VAL A 1065 -2.70 43.38 -7.55
C VAL A 1065 -4.05 43.30 -8.26
N THR A 1066 -4.76 42.18 -8.15
CA THR A 1066 -6.15 42.11 -8.65
C THR A 1066 -7.10 42.38 -7.49
N LYS A 1067 -7.90 43.44 -7.66
CA LYS A 1067 -9.22 43.57 -7.05
C LYS A 1067 -10.13 42.43 -7.49
#